data_AF-A0A350WUC8-F1
#
_entry.id   AF-A0A350WUC8-F1
#
_cell.length_a   1.000
_cell.length_b   1.000
_cell.length_c   1.000
_cell.angle_alpha   90.00
_cell.angle_beta   90.00
_cell.angle_gamma   90.00
#
_symmetry.space_group_name_H-M   'P 1'
#
loop_
_entity.id
_entity.type
_entity.pdbx_description
1 polymer ?
#
loop_
_entity_poly.entity_id
_entity_poly.type
_entity_poly.pdbx_seq_one_letter_code
_entity_poly.pdbx_strand_id
1 'polypeptide(L)'
;MFARSDFYIPFIFLLAAIPYTLLGLYAWRRRPAVAVAPFAWTMLGMSIWAFAYGLEIFSPYIPIKLFFVQVEYIGIVIAPVYMLFFAFEYTGNSHLLTRRNQTLIWAIPVLTLILVWTSSYHNLMWEVKGLMTSSGLLLLSLQFGPFFWIHTTYSYLLMAVATIMLIMELIQQPGIYRAQISFVILSIAAPFIGSVIYVLGIGPIPNLDLTTLFFLPTALGLFWAILKYRLLEVLPPEHISVIKNMKDGVIVVNSQQRILYLNPTAEELLEREDGEAIGQPLSQVSRKFHDSLLPYLGVGEQRVEIKVLDGDQPKVYEATVSPIAKMQTSRPTDGSDQMIILRDVTQRKEAELALSRRESIMSAISYAAECFLKASAWEQNIPDVLEKLGRAADVSRVFVVMNYTDDHKVIYSSLCYEWTAPGIQAQIRNPALQHVPLREAGFGRWEKSLSNGEAIYGLVKNFPDEEKPLFEVLGSLSAATIPVFTQDQWWGFLMFDECREERVWNTTEIEAFHAAASIFGSAETRTLAEQKIIRRQRALSLLNKIVEVSLRAEAVNDLAQVVVDRLGELIHADGCFMTLWDAENRLPIPLAAYGPPKDVYGTYTPEHGAVTFTGSALELNRTLVVEDTASTPYADQRIIQFFPSKSVLVLPLKANKKDLGAIILAFNKRHEFQKDEIEISEQAAALIALALEKFQAVEEAKRRADTSETLRKASMEIAAKLEMEQAVNHILEQLSQVIPYDSASVQMLENSDMVIIGGHGWENLSEVIGTRFPVPGDNPNTVVIETGEPYYLPDAGKVFSQFKEAPHNHIRSWLGVPLLIGGNAIGLLAIDSAEIDDFKKEDIEIALEFANQVAIVLENARIYQEVQAQAVIDPLTELYNRRGLLHLGQVEFENSIRTSKKFSAIMADIDHFKKINDTYGHEAGDEILRQFALQCKKCVRDRDLVGRYGGEEIVILLPNTDLYSGALVANRLRKTIADSFVNLTEDIVINITVSLGLACIDENTTTLDALIKRADQAMYAAKHNGRNRVEISK
;
A
#
# COMPACT_ATOMS: atom_id res chain seq x y z
N MET A 1 -38.01 45.12 43.25
CA MET A 1 -38.42 43.72 43.03
C MET A 1 -38.26 43.26 41.55
N PHE A 2 -37.58 44.03 40.69
CA PHE A 2 -37.36 43.73 39.26
C PHE A 2 -35.92 43.29 38.92
N ALA A 3 -35.05 43.04 39.90
CA ALA A 3 -33.65 42.61 39.69
C ALA A 3 -33.47 41.07 39.60
N ARG A 4 -34.56 40.31 39.47
CA ARG A 4 -34.55 38.85 39.30
C ARG A 4 -35.08 38.39 37.93
N SER A 5 -35.56 39.29 37.08
CA SER A 5 -36.09 38.94 35.73
C SER A 5 -35.02 38.42 34.78
N ASP A 6 -33.76 38.85 34.96
CA ASP A 6 -32.66 38.55 34.04
C ASP A 6 -32.30 37.05 34.02
N PHE A 7 -32.63 36.33 35.10
CA PHE A 7 -32.38 34.90 35.18
C PHE A 7 -33.44 34.07 34.47
N TYR A 8 -34.69 34.55 34.32
CA TYR A 8 -35.81 33.73 33.82
C TYR A 8 -35.98 33.79 32.30
N ILE A 9 -35.55 34.87 31.64
CA ILE A 9 -35.73 35.05 30.19
C ILE A 9 -35.06 33.93 29.38
N PRO A 10 -33.79 33.53 29.64
CA PRO A 10 -33.16 32.43 28.90
C PRO A 10 -33.88 31.07 29.09
N PHE A 11 -34.46 30.83 30.28
CA PHE A 11 -35.23 29.60 30.52
C PHE A 11 -36.51 29.55 29.69
N ILE A 12 -37.13 30.69 29.37
CA ILE A 12 -38.33 30.71 28.50
C ILE A 12 -37.98 30.20 27.10
N PHE A 13 -36.82 30.61 26.55
CA PHE A 13 -36.34 30.15 25.24
C PHE A 13 -35.97 28.66 25.25
N LEU A 14 -35.31 28.18 26.31
CA LEU A 14 -35.03 26.73 26.48
C LEU A 14 -36.32 25.90 26.61
N LEU A 15 -37.31 26.40 27.35
CA LEU A 15 -38.60 25.73 27.52
C LEU A 15 -39.39 25.66 26.21
N ALA A 16 -39.18 26.60 25.27
CA ALA A 16 -39.82 26.58 23.96
C ALA A 16 -39.40 25.37 23.09
N ALA A 17 -38.24 24.77 23.35
CA ALA A 17 -37.78 23.56 22.63
C ALA A 17 -38.59 22.31 23.01
N ILE A 18 -39.00 22.19 24.27
CA ILE A 18 -39.69 20.99 24.81
C ILE A 18 -40.97 20.64 24.03
N PRO A 19 -41.93 21.55 23.81
CA PRO A 19 -43.16 21.21 23.11
C PRO A 19 -42.90 20.80 21.65
N TYR A 20 -41.92 21.40 20.97
CA TYR A 20 -41.52 20.97 19.63
C TYR A 20 -40.89 19.59 19.60
N THR A 21 -40.05 19.25 20.58
CA THR A 21 -39.51 17.89 20.72
C THR A 21 -40.63 16.87 20.92
N LEU A 22 -41.59 17.17 21.80
CA LEU A 22 -42.73 16.28 22.07
C LEU A 22 -43.63 16.11 20.83
N LEU A 23 -43.92 17.21 20.12
CA LEU A 23 -44.67 17.19 18.86
C LEU A 23 -43.95 16.38 17.77
N GLY A 24 -42.63 16.57 17.63
CA GLY A 24 -41.80 15.81 16.70
C GLY A 24 -41.78 14.32 17.01
N LEU A 25 -41.60 13.93 18.28
CA LEU A 25 -41.64 12.53 18.72
C LEU A 25 -43.02 11.90 18.53
N TYR A 26 -44.08 12.66 18.83
CA TYR A 26 -45.46 12.23 18.61
C TYR A 26 -45.74 11.95 17.13
N ALA A 27 -45.35 12.89 16.25
CA ALA A 27 -45.46 12.73 14.80
C ALA A 27 -44.60 11.58 14.29
N TRP A 28 -43.35 11.45 14.76
CA TRP A 28 -42.43 10.39 14.33
C TRP A 28 -42.95 8.98 14.56
N ARG A 29 -43.63 8.75 15.70
CA ARG A 29 -44.29 7.46 15.99
C ARG A 29 -45.44 7.13 15.03
N ARG A 30 -45.92 8.14 14.29
CA ARG A 30 -47.04 8.06 13.34
C ARG A 30 -46.62 8.35 11.89
N ARG A 31 -45.32 8.28 11.61
CA ARG A 31 -44.72 8.57 10.30
C ARG A 31 -45.25 7.77 9.09
N PRO A 32 -45.93 6.61 9.20
CA PRO A 32 -46.52 5.97 8.02
C PRO A 32 -47.62 6.79 7.36
N ALA A 33 -48.21 7.78 8.06
CA ALA A 33 -49.21 8.67 7.48
C ALA A 33 -48.57 9.77 6.62
N VAL A 34 -49.26 10.13 5.52
CA VAL A 34 -48.85 11.15 4.56
C VAL A 34 -48.62 12.50 5.26
N ALA A 35 -47.58 13.25 4.87
CA ALA A 35 -47.17 14.52 5.44
C ALA A 35 -46.65 14.47 6.90
N VAL A 36 -46.74 13.34 7.60
CA VAL A 36 -46.33 13.26 9.02
C VAL A 36 -44.80 13.26 9.19
N ALA A 37 -44.06 12.64 8.26
CA ALA A 37 -42.59 12.61 8.35
C ALA A 37 -41.96 14.00 8.11
N PRO A 38 -42.32 14.77 7.05
CA PRO A 38 -41.87 16.16 6.91
C PRO A 38 -42.28 17.07 8.08
N PHE A 39 -43.49 16.88 8.63
CA PHE A 39 -43.93 17.60 9.83
C PHE A 39 -43.00 17.31 11.02
N ALA A 40 -42.67 16.05 11.28
CA ALA A 40 -41.77 15.66 12.37
C ALA A 40 -40.38 16.28 12.23
N TRP A 41 -39.80 16.31 11.02
CA TRP A 41 -38.52 16.96 10.74
C TRP A 41 -38.57 18.48 10.93
N THR A 42 -39.67 19.12 10.55
CA THR A 42 -39.91 20.55 10.81
C THR A 42 -39.92 20.82 12.31
N MET A 43 -40.64 20.01 13.10
CA MET A 43 -40.67 20.14 14.57
C MET A 43 -39.28 19.93 15.20
N LEU A 44 -38.48 18.99 14.68
CA LEU A 44 -37.11 18.77 15.14
C LEU A 44 -36.23 19.98 14.87
N GLY A 45 -36.28 20.55 13.66
CA GLY A 45 -35.53 21.75 13.30
C GLY A 45 -35.85 22.93 14.23
N MET A 46 -37.14 23.16 14.49
CA MET A 46 -37.62 24.21 15.41
C MET A 46 -37.14 23.96 16.85
N SER A 47 -37.13 22.70 17.31
CA SER A 47 -36.62 22.33 18.63
C SER A 47 -35.12 22.59 18.78
N ILE A 48 -34.31 22.18 17.79
CA ILE A 48 -32.85 22.40 17.80
C ILE A 48 -32.55 23.90 17.85
N TRP A 49 -33.23 24.69 17.03
CA TRP A 49 -33.06 26.14 17.01
C TRP A 49 -33.42 26.77 18.35
N ALA A 50 -34.60 26.45 18.91
CA ALA A 50 -35.04 26.99 20.19
C ALA A 50 -34.06 26.66 21.34
N PHE A 51 -33.60 25.41 21.38
CA PHE A 51 -32.70 24.93 22.42
C PHE A 51 -31.32 25.58 22.34
N ALA A 52 -30.74 25.62 21.14
CA ALA A 52 -29.43 26.22 20.91
C ALA A 52 -29.46 27.73 21.21
N TYR A 53 -30.50 28.45 20.78
CA TYR A 53 -30.66 29.87 21.08
C TYR A 53 -30.80 30.14 22.59
N GLY A 54 -31.52 29.28 23.31
CA GLY A 54 -31.61 29.36 24.77
C GLY A 54 -30.24 29.22 25.46
N LEU A 55 -29.37 28.33 24.96
CA LEU A 55 -28.00 28.16 25.47
C LEU A 55 -27.07 29.30 25.03
N GLU A 56 -27.27 29.85 23.83
CA GLU A 56 -26.55 31.02 23.33
C GLU A 56 -26.73 32.19 24.30
N ILE A 57 -27.98 32.56 24.62
CA ILE A 57 -28.27 33.66 25.53
C ILE A 57 -27.71 33.41 26.94
N PHE A 58 -27.72 32.15 27.42
CA PHE A 58 -27.23 31.79 28.75
C PHE A 58 -25.71 31.95 28.92
N SER A 59 -24.96 31.78 27.84
CA SER A 59 -23.49 31.80 27.90
C SER A 59 -22.94 33.24 27.94
N PRO A 60 -22.00 33.55 28.86
CA PRO A 60 -21.31 34.85 28.85
C PRO A 60 -20.11 34.90 27.88
N TYR A 61 -19.71 33.78 27.28
CA TYR A 61 -18.48 33.66 26.50
C TYR A 61 -18.74 33.67 24.99
N ILE A 62 -18.02 34.53 24.25
CA ILE A 62 -18.16 34.67 22.78
C ILE A 62 -17.97 33.33 22.03
N PRO A 63 -16.94 32.50 22.30
CA PRO A 63 -16.76 31.24 21.57
C PRO A 63 -17.93 30.28 21.74
N ILE A 64 -18.51 30.24 22.94
CA ILE A 64 -19.66 29.37 23.25
C ILE A 64 -20.93 29.91 22.59
N LYS A 65 -21.14 31.23 22.57
CA LYS A 65 -22.24 31.85 21.82
C LYS A 65 -22.14 31.52 20.33
N LEU A 66 -20.96 31.71 19.73
CA LEU A 66 -20.73 31.40 18.31
C LEU A 66 -20.99 29.93 17.99
N PHE A 67 -20.57 29.02 18.86
CA PHE A 67 -20.88 27.60 18.71
C PHE A 67 -22.39 27.35 18.69
N PHE A 68 -23.15 27.94 19.62
CA PHE A 68 -24.60 27.75 19.63
C PHE A 68 -25.29 28.39 18.42
N VAL A 69 -24.86 29.58 17.97
CA VAL A 69 -25.31 30.15 16.70
C VAL A 69 -25.06 29.16 15.54
N GLN A 70 -23.90 28.51 15.48
CA GLN A 70 -23.62 27.49 14.45
C GLN A 70 -24.58 26.29 14.52
N VAL A 71 -24.96 25.87 15.74
CA VAL A 71 -25.95 24.80 15.97
C VAL A 71 -27.37 25.26 15.60
N GLU A 72 -27.74 26.51 15.88
CA GLU A 72 -29.05 27.07 15.50
C GLU A 72 -29.29 26.97 14.00
N TYR A 73 -28.25 27.20 13.18
CA TYR A 73 -28.35 27.09 11.73
C TYR A 73 -28.76 25.71 11.24
N ILE A 74 -28.50 24.63 12.00
CA ILE A 74 -29.03 23.30 11.70
C ILE A 74 -30.57 23.34 11.70
N GLY A 75 -31.17 23.98 12.71
CA GLY A 75 -32.62 24.16 12.77
C GLY A 75 -33.14 25.13 11.72
N ILE A 76 -32.45 26.26 11.51
CA ILE A 76 -32.84 27.33 10.57
C ILE A 76 -32.89 26.81 9.13
N VAL A 77 -31.99 25.90 8.72
CA VAL A 77 -32.01 25.35 7.37
C VAL A 77 -32.99 24.18 7.20
N ILE A 78 -33.21 23.37 8.25
CA ILE A 78 -34.10 22.20 8.20
C ILE A 78 -35.57 22.62 8.15
N ALA A 79 -35.98 23.59 8.98
CA ALA A 79 -37.39 23.91 9.16
C ALA A 79 -38.09 24.41 7.88
N PRO A 80 -37.53 25.36 7.09
CA PRO A 80 -38.19 25.84 5.87
C PRO A 80 -38.30 24.78 4.77
N VAL A 81 -37.28 23.93 4.63
CA VAL A 81 -37.25 22.87 3.60
C VAL A 81 -38.33 21.83 3.88
N TYR A 82 -38.37 21.31 5.11
CA TYR A 82 -39.37 20.29 5.46
C TYR A 82 -40.77 20.86 5.64
N MET A 83 -40.93 22.15 5.94
CA MET A 83 -42.24 22.80 5.92
C MET A 83 -42.79 22.89 4.49
N LEU A 84 -41.93 23.15 3.50
CA LEU A 84 -42.34 23.09 2.09
C LEU A 84 -42.70 21.66 1.67
N PHE A 85 -41.92 20.65 2.09
CA PHE A 85 -42.24 19.25 1.81
C PHE A 85 -43.56 18.83 2.46
N PHE A 86 -43.81 19.29 3.69
CA PHE A 86 -45.10 19.13 4.36
C PHE A 86 -46.23 19.72 3.52
N ALA A 87 -46.10 20.94 3.01
CA ALA A 87 -47.14 21.56 2.18
C ALA A 87 -47.38 20.78 0.88
N PHE A 88 -46.34 20.29 0.20
CA PHE A 88 -46.48 19.44 -0.99
C PHE A 88 -47.23 18.14 -0.69
N GLU A 89 -46.87 17.43 0.38
CA GLU A 89 -47.55 16.18 0.74
C GLU A 89 -48.97 16.42 1.24
N TYR A 90 -49.19 17.46 2.04
CA TYR A 90 -50.49 17.78 2.63
C TYR A 90 -51.52 18.24 1.59
N THR A 91 -51.07 18.92 0.52
CA THR A 91 -51.93 19.36 -0.60
C THR A 91 -52.04 18.34 -1.74
N GLY A 92 -51.51 17.12 -1.57
CA GLY A 92 -51.56 16.07 -2.59
C GLY A 92 -50.60 16.27 -3.79
N ASN A 93 -49.67 17.21 -3.70
CA ASN A 93 -48.70 17.56 -4.74
C ASN A 93 -47.34 16.86 -4.57
N SER A 94 -47.30 15.70 -3.89
CA SER A 94 -46.06 14.96 -3.58
C SER A 94 -45.28 14.51 -4.82
N HIS A 95 -45.94 14.37 -5.97
CA HIS A 95 -45.30 14.01 -7.25
C HIS A 95 -44.22 15.02 -7.69
N LEU A 96 -44.31 16.29 -7.27
CA LEU A 96 -43.31 17.31 -7.56
C LEU A 96 -42.02 17.15 -6.73
N LEU A 97 -42.06 16.37 -5.64
CA LEU A 97 -40.91 16.07 -4.78
C LEU A 97 -40.08 14.90 -5.30
N THR A 98 -39.68 14.94 -6.58
CA THR A 98 -38.73 13.98 -7.12
C THR A 98 -37.37 14.07 -6.42
N ARG A 99 -36.56 12.99 -6.41
CA ARG A 99 -35.20 13.00 -5.84
C ARG A 99 -34.34 14.16 -6.37
N ARG A 100 -34.50 14.49 -7.65
CA ARG A 100 -33.82 15.63 -8.29
C ARG A 100 -34.23 16.96 -7.65
N ASN A 101 -35.53 17.21 -7.52
CA ASN A 101 -36.05 18.47 -6.97
C ASN A 101 -35.70 18.61 -5.48
N GLN A 102 -35.77 17.52 -4.71
CA GLN A 102 -35.32 17.53 -3.32
C GLN A 102 -33.83 17.89 -3.21
N THR A 103 -32.98 17.33 -4.07
CA THR A 103 -31.53 17.64 -4.08
C THR A 103 -31.28 19.12 -4.39
N LEU A 104 -32.01 19.69 -5.35
CA LEU A 104 -31.91 21.12 -5.70
C LEU A 104 -32.34 22.02 -4.53
N ILE A 105 -33.42 21.66 -3.83
CA ILE A 105 -33.91 22.40 -2.65
C ILE A 105 -32.91 22.33 -1.48
N TRP A 106 -32.16 21.23 -1.36
CA TRP A 106 -31.12 21.08 -0.32
C TRP A 106 -29.79 21.76 -0.63
N ALA A 107 -29.52 22.16 -1.88
CA ALA A 107 -28.22 22.71 -2.27
C ALA A 107 -27.82 23.97 -1.48
N ILE A 108 -28.71 24.96 -1.38
CA ILE A 108 -28.46 26.20 -0.63
C ILE A 108 -28.36 25.94 0.90
N PRO A 109 -29.28 25.17 1.53
CA PRO A 109 -29.17 24.72 2.93
C PRO A 109 -27.83 24.08 3.29
N VAL A 110 -27.36 23.11 2.49
CA VAL A 110 -26.09 22.40 2.75
C VAL A 110 -24.91 23.36 2.63
N LEU A 111 -24.88 24.21 1.59
CA LEU A 111 -23.86 25.23 1.44
C LEU A 111 -23.87 26.23 2.61
N THR A 112 -25.05 26.61 3.09
CA THR A 112 -25.21 27.49 4.26
C THR A 112 -24.57 26.87 5.50
N LEU A 113 -24.82 25.58 5.78
CA LEU A 113 -24.20 24.89 6.91
C LEU A 113 -22.67 24.89 6.81
N ILE A 114 -22.09 24.67 5.62
CA ILE A 114 -20.63 24.72 5.45
C ILE A 114 -20.08 26.13 5.74
N LEU A 115 -20.73 27.17 5.21
CA LEU A 115 -20.29 28.55 5.34
C LEU A 115 -20.46 29.12 6.76
N VAL A 116 -21.42 28.60 7.53
CA VAL A 116 -21.63 28.95 8.95
C VAL A 116 -20.43 28.54 9.80
N TRP A 117 -19.92 27.32 9.60
CA TRP A 117 -18.78 26.80 10.36
C TRP A 117 -17.44 27.41 9.94
N THR A 118 -17.37 27.95 8.73
CA THR A 118 -16.15 28.56 8.16
C THR A 118 -16.18 30.10 8.18
N SER A 119 -17.24 30.72 8.72
CA SER A 119 -17.45 32.17 8.66
C SER A 119 -16.31 33.00 9.26
N SER A 120 -15.55 32.46 10.22
CA SER A 120 -14.39 33.14 10.81
C SER A 120 -13.27 33.46 9.82
N TYR A 121 -13.20 32.75 8.69
CA TYR A 121 -12.16 32.95 7.67
C TYR A 121 -12.53 33.95 6.59
N HIS A 122 -13.83 34.11 6.29
CA HIS A 122 -14.29 34.81 5.10
C HIS A 122 -15.42 35.82 5.34
N ASN A 123 -16.03 35.83 6.53
CA ASN A 123 -17.11 36.75 6.91
C ASN A 123 -18.31 36.78 5.94
N LEU A 124 -18.56 35.69 5.20
CA LEU A 124 -19.64 35.62 4.19
C LEU A 124 -21.00 35.45 4.86
N MET A 125 -21.05 34.79 6.01
CA MET A 125 -22.26 34.66 6.82
C MET A 125 -22.38 35.82 7.81
N TRP A 126 -21.35 36.06 8.61
CA TRP A 126 -21.29 37.20 9.54
C TRP A 126 -19.87 37.55 9.95
N GLU A 127 -19.71 38.79 10.42
CA GLU A 127 -18.56 39.28 11.15
C GLU A 127 -18.95 39.55 12.62
N VAL A 128 -18.11 39.12 13.57
CA VAL A 128 -18.39 39.27 15.02
C VAL A 128 -17.89 40.63 15.51
N LYS A 129 -18.81 41.50 15.95
CA LYS A 129 -18.47 42.86 16.45
C LYS A 129 -18.26 42.93 17.97
N GLY A 130 -18.64 41.89 18.70
CA GLY A 130 -18.47 41.79 20.16
C GLY A 130 -19.78 41.45 20.87
N LEU A 131 -19.83 41.73 22.18
CA LEU A 131 -21.01 41.53 23.01
C LEU A 131 -21.67 42.87 23.29
N MET A 132 -23.00 42.91 23.21
CA MET A 132 -23.80 44.06 23.63
C MET A 132 -24.69 43.67 24.80
N THR A 133 -24.72 44.51 25.83
CA THR A 133 -25.65 44.36 26.96
C THR A 133 -26.91 45.16 26.67
N SER A 134 -28.04 44.47 26.53
CA SER A 134 -29.35 45.08 26.25
C SER A 134 -30.41 44.48 27.17
N SER A 135 -31.09 45.33 27.96
CA SER A 135 -32.14 44.92 28.90
C SER A 135 -31.76 43.76 29.82
N GLY A 136 -30.53 43.74 30.35
CA GLY A 136 -30.02 42.70 31.25
C GLY A 136 -29.49 41.43 30.55
N LEU A 137 -29.64 41.31 29.23
CA LEU A 137 -29.13 40.19 28.44
C LEU A 137 -27.80 40.56 27.77
N LEU A 138 -26.86 39.60 27.75
CA LEU A 138 -25.60 39.71 27.02
C LEU A 138 -25.77 39.06 25.65
N LEU A 139 -26.00 39.87 24.61
CA LEU A 139 -26.31 39.41 23.26
C LEU A 139 -25.10 39.53 22.33
N LEU A 140 -24.99 38.62 21.37
CA LEU A 140 -23.95 38.64 20.36
C LEU A 140 -24.25 39.72 19.31
N SER A 141 -23.29 40.60 19.04
CA SER A 141 -23.40 41.58 17.96
C SER A 141 -22.79 41.01 16.68
N LEU A 142 -23.64 40.68 15.71
CA LEU A 142 -23.23 40.18 14.40
C LEU A 142 -23.51 41.22 13.31
N GLN A 143 -22.55 41.40 12.41
CA GLN A 143 -22.78 42.09 11.14
C GLN A 143 -22.98 41.04 10.04
N PHE A 144 -24.17 41.01 9.44
CA PHE A 144 -24.49 40.01 8.42
C PHE A 144 -23.73 40.21 7.11
N GLY A 145 -23.14 39.13 6.60
CA GLY A 145 -22.43 39.09 5.33
C GLY A 145 -23.35 38.87 4.12
N PRO A 146 -22.80 38.85 2.89
CA PRO A 146 -23.60 38.73 1.67
C PRO A 146 -24.35 37.40 1.55
N PHE A 147 -23.77 36.27 2.00
CA PHE A 147 -24.39 34.96 1.87
C PHE A 147 -25.54 34.75 2.88
N PHE A 148 -25.49 35.45 4.02
CA PHE A 148 -26.63 35.51 4.95
C PHE A 148 -27.90 35.99 4.23
N TRP A 149 -27.81 37.06 3.43
CA TRP A 149 -28.96 37.60 2.70
C TRP A 149 -29.48 36.65 1.61
N ILE A 150 -28.58 35.89 0.97
CA ILE A 150 -28.96 34.85 0.00
C ILE A 150 -29.77 33.76 0.69
N HIS A 151 -29.27 33.22 1.81
CA HIS A 151 -29.95 32.18 2.56
C HIS A 151 -31.29 32.68 3.12
N THR A 152 -31.33 33.86 3.73
CA THR A 152 -32.54 34.45 4.30
C THR A 152 -33.62 34.64 3.23
N THR A 153 -33.26 35.19 2.08
CA THR A 153 -34.19 35.36 0.94
C THR A 153 -34.72 34.02 0.45
N TYR A 154 -33.84 33.03 0.34
CA TYR A 154 -34.19 31.67 -0.08
C TYR A 154 -35.18 31.01 0.90
N SER A 155 -34.86 30.99 2.20
CA SER A 155 -35.71 30.41 3.24
C SER A 155 -37.07 31.09 3.30
N TYR A 156 -37.13 32.41 3.12
CA TYR A 156 -38.37 33.17 3.13
C TYR A 156 -39.23 32.85 1.90
N LEU A 157 -38.61 32.64 0.73
CA LEU A 157 -39.32 32.19 -0.47
C LEU A 157 -39.94 30.79 -0.27
N LEU A 158 -39.20 29.85 0.33
CA LEU A 158 -39.73 28.51 0.63
C LEU A 158 -40.95 28.59 1.55
N MET A 159 -40.85 29.38 2.63
CA MET A 159 -41.96 29.57 3.57
C MET A 159 -43.17 30.26 2.92
N ALA A 160 -42.93 31.24 2.04
CA ALA A 160 -44.00 31.91 1.30
C ALA A 160 -44.73 30.94 0.35
N VAL A 161 -44.00 30.13 -0.42
CA VAL A 161 -44.58 29.11 -1.31
C VAL A 161 -45.39 28.10 -0.51
N ALA A 162 -44.83 27.55 0.58
CA ALA A 162 -45.53 26.61 1.46
C ALA A 162 -46.84 27.22 2.01
N THR A 163 -46.78 28.48 2.44
CA THR A 163 -47.96 29.20 2.97
C THR A 163 -49.02 29.44 1.89
N ILE A 164 -48.62 29.85 0.69
CA ILE A 164 -49.54 30.06 -0.44
C ILE A 164 -50.26 28.76 -0.79
N MET A 165 -49.54 27.65 -0.87
CA MET A 165 -50.14 26.33 -1.14
C MET A 165 -51.19 25.96 -0.08
N LEU A 166 -50.87 26.16 1.20
CA LEU A 166 -51.80 25.89 2.29
C LEU A 166 -53.00 26.86 2.29
N ILE A 167 -52.83 28.12 1.91
CA ILE A 167 -53.94 29.09 1.76
C ILE A 167 -54.86 28.68 0.61
N MET A 168 -54.31 28.26 -0.52
CA MET A 168 -55.11 27.77 -1.64
C MET A 168 -55.97 26.57 -1.23
N GLU A 169 -55.40 25.65 -0.44
CA GLU A 169 -56.11 24.51 0.13
C GLU A 169 -57.17 24.94 1.17
N LEU A 170 -56.85 25.93 2.01
CA LEU A 170 -57.76 26.49 3.02
C LEU A 170 -59.06 27.04 2.41
N ILE A 171 -58.98 27.63 1.22
CA ILE A 171 -60.13 28.20 0.52
C ILE A 171 -61.06 27.09 0.00
N GLN A 172 -60.51 25.94 -0.37
CA GLN A 172 -61.24 24.84 -1.00
C GLN A 172 -61.92 23.92 0.02
N GLN A 173 -61.38 23.81 1.24
CA GLN A 173 -61.84 22.82 2.23
C GLN A 173 -62.93 23.35 3.18
N PRO A 174 -64.06 22.65 3.37
CA PRO A 174 -65.09 23.02 4.34
C PRO A 174 -64.87 22.44 5.75
N GLY A 175 -65.46 23.08 6.75
CA GLY A 175 -65.61 22.52 8.11
C GLY A 175 -64.30 22.33 8.88
N ILE A 176 -64.06 21.12 9.38
CA ILE A 176 -62.97 20.80 10.33
C ILE A 176 -61.57 20.91 9.69
N TYR A 177 -61.45 20.63 8.39
CA TYR A 177 -60.19 20.74 7.62
C TYR A 177 -59.74 22.18 7.47
N ARG A 178 -60.69 23.11 7.31
CA ARG A 178 -60.39 24.53 7.29
C ARG A 178 -59.79 24.99 8.61
N ALA A 179 -60.31 24.50 9.74
CA ALA A 179 -59.74 24.79 11.05
C ALA A 179 -58.32 24.21 11.19
N GLN A 180 -58.10 22.96 10.78
CA GLN A 180 -56.78 22.32 10.77
C GLN A 180 -55.73 23.14 10.00
N ILE A 181 -56.01 23.49 8.74
CA ILE A 181 -55.10 24.25 7.87
C ILE A 181 -54.85 25.65 8.44
N SER A 182 -55.87 26.28 9.03
CA SER A 182 -55.72 27.59 9.67
C SER A 182 -54.70 27.57 10.81
N PHE A 183 -54.68 26.51 11.64
CA PHE A 183 -53.70 26.38 12.72
C PHE A 183 -52.28 26.14 12.18
N VAL A 184 -52.11 25.40 11.09
CA VAL A 184 -50.80 25.22 10.45
C VAL A 184 -50.30 26.54 9.87
N ILE A 185 -51.13 27.28 9.14
CA ILE A 185 -50.77 28.60 8.60
C ILE A 185 -50.39 29.57 9.73
N LEU A 186 -51.18 29.60 10.81
CA LEU A 186 -50.88 30.43 11.97
C LEU A 186 -49.54 30.04 12.62
N SER A 187 -49.21 28.74 12.64
CA SER A 187 -47.95 28.25 13.18
C SER A 187 -46.72 28.65 12.34
N ILE A 188 -46.93 28.91 11.04
CA ILE A 188 -45.91 29.46 10.13
C ILE A 188 -45.78 30.98 10.31
N ALA A 189 -46.93 31.66 10.34
CA ALA A 189 -46.97 33.12 10.31
C ALA A 189 -46.32 33.77 11.55
N ALA A 190 -46.56 33.24 12.75
CA ALA A 190 -46.08 33.88 13.98
C ALA A 190 -44.54 33.90 14.11
N PRO A 191 -43.80 32.79 13.92
CA PRO A 191 -42.35 32.82 13.93
C PRO A 191 -41.77 33.59 12.74
N PHE A 192 -42.43 33.53 11.57
CA PHE A 192 -42.03 34.32 10.41
C PHE A 192 -42.07 35.83 10.69
N ILE A 193 -43.12 36.32 11.35
CA ILE A 193 -43.21 37.72 11.79
C ILE A 193 -42.07 38.05 12.77
N GLY A 194 -41.79 37.17 13.74
CA GLY A 194 -40.66 37.33 14.66
C GLY A 194 -39.31 37.44 13.93
N SER A 195 -39.11 36.61 12.91
CA SER A 195 -37.88 36.58 12.10
C SER A 195 -37.73 37.86 11.27
N VAL A 196 -38.81 38.35 10.65
CA VAL A 196 -38.79 39.61 9.90
C VAL A 196 -38.44 40.79 10.81
N ILE A 197 -39.03 40.84 12.02
CA ILE A 197 -38.72 41.89 13.01
C ILE A 197 -37.24 41.86 13.42
N TYR A 198 -36.69 40.66 13.63
CA TYR A 198 -35.28 40.47 13.99
C TYR A 198 -34.35 40.90 12.85
N VAL A 199 -34.56 40.40 11.63
CA VAL A 199 -33.70 40.68 10.47
C VAL A 199 -33.72 42.16 10.09
N LEU A 200 -34.85 42.84 10.24
CA LEU A 200 -34.97 44.28 10.00
C LEU A 200 -34.40 45.14 11.15
N GLY A 201 -34.05 44.54 12.28
CA GLY A 201 -33.51 45.27 13.45
C GLY A 201 -34.53 46.20 14.12
N ILE A 202 -35.82 46.03 13.88
CA ILE A 202 -36.91 46.89 14.40
C ILE A 202 -37.50 46.37 15.73
N GLY A 203 -36.90 45.34 16.32
CA GLY A 203 -37.36 44.75 17.58
C GLY A 203 -37.19 45.69 18.78
N PRO A 204 -37.98 45.47 19.86
CA PRO A 204 -37.93 46.30 21.07
C PRO A 204 -36.62 46.13 21.86
N ILE A 205 -35.90 45.03 21.66
CA ILE A 205 -34.58 44.76 22.24
C ILE A 205 -33.62 44.52 21.07
N PRO A 206 -32.63 45.40 20.84
CA PRO A 206 -31.65 45.23 19.77
C PRO A 206 -30.94 43.87 19.82
N ASN A 207 -30.81 43.20 18.68
CA ASN A 207 -30.15 41.90 18.49
C ASN A 207 -30.78 40.69 19.21
N LEU A 208 -31.98 40.83 19.80
CA LEU A 208 -32.72 39.69 20.31
C LEU A 208 -33.56 39.07 19.18
N ASP A 209 -33.36 37.78 18.90
CA ASP A 209 -34.18 37.03 17.95
C ASP A 209 -35.53 36.70 18.57
N LEU A 210 -36.55 37.42 18.12
CA LEU A 210 -37.93 37.24 18.59
C LEU A 210 -38.59 35.99 17.99
N THR A 211 -38.01 35.38 16.96
CA THR A 211 -38.56 34.19 16.29
C THR A 211 -38.79 33.06 17.28
N THR A 212 -37.79 32.79 18.11
CA THR A 212 -37.79 31.73 19.12
C THR A 212 -38.74 32.04 20.29
N LEU A 213 -39.16 33.30 20.47
CA LEU A 213 -40.18 33.67 21.46
C LEU A 213 -41.60 33.30 20.95
N PHE A 214 -41.83 33.41 19.63
CA PHE A 214 -43.10 33.02 19.01
C PHE A 214 -43.28 31.51 18.91
N PHE A 215 -42.23 30.71 19.09
CA PHE A 215 -42.28 29.25 19.08
C PHE A 215 -43.21 28.65 20.13
N LEU A 216 -43.23 29.17 21.35
CA LEU A 216 -44.05 28.61 22.43
C LEU A 216 -45.56 28.71 22.15
N PRO A 217 -46.14 29.88 21.80
CA PRO A 217 -47.56 29.97 21.45
C PRO A 217 -47.91 29.16 20.19
N THR A 218 -47.01 29.06 19.20
CA THR A 218 -47.27 28.24 18.01
C THR A 218 -47.24 26.75 18.30
N ALA A 219 -46.33 26.28 19.14
CA ALA A 219 -46.29 24.87 19.55
C ALA A 219 -47.56 24.47 20.31
N LEU A 220 -48.06 25.34 21.21
CA LEU A 220 -49.32 25.12 21.92
C LEU A 220 -50.51 25.09 20.95
N GLY A 221 -50.53 25.98 19.96
CA GLY A 221 -51.55 26.01 18.90
C GLY A 221 -51.56 24.72 18.08
N LEU A 222 -50.39 24.23 17.65
CA LEU A 222 -50.25 22.97 16.91
C LEU A 222 -50.63 21.75 17.76
N PHE A 223 -50.22 21.73 19.03
CA PHE A 223 -50.58 20.67 19.98
C PHE A 223 -52.10 20.59 20.18
N TRP A 224 -52.75 21.75 20.36
CA TRP A 224 -54.21 21.82 20.45
C TRP A 224 -54.88 21.39 19.14
N ALA A 225 -54.32 21.75 17.99
CA ALA A 225 -54.83 21.36 16.69
C ALA A 225 -54.76 19.84 16.46
N ILE A 226 -53.67 19.20 16.89
CA ILE A 226 -53.49 17.74 16.84
C ILE A 226 -54.52 17.04 17.73
N LEU A 227 -54.70 17.49 18.99
CA LEU A 227 -55.62 16.84 19.92
C LEU A 227 -57.09 17.06 19.58
N LYS A 228 -57.48 18.29 19.24
CA LYS A 228 -58.88 18.67 19.03
C LYS A 228 -59.37 18.35 17.63
N TYR A 229 -58.54 18.60 16.63
CA TYR A 229 -58.92 18.49 15.22
C TYR A 229 -58.30 17.29 14.52
N ARG A 230 -57.50 16.46 15.22
CA ARG A 230 -56.87 15.26 14.65
C ARG A 230 -56.09 15.54 13.36
N LEU A 231 -55.34 16.65 13.37
CA LEU A 231 -54.58 17.20 12.23
C LEU A 231 -53.75 16.15 11.45
N LEU A 232 -53.28 15.10 12.12
CA LEU A 232 -52.42 14.05 11.54
C LEU A 232 -53.14 12.69 11.32
N GLU A 233 -54.45 12.58 11.57
CA GLU A 233 -55.20 11.32 11.43
C GLU A 233 -56.34 11.36 10.40
N VAL A 234 -56.86 12.55 10.09
CA VAL A 234 -58.05 12.70 9.24
C VAL A 234 -57.69 13.53 8.02
N LEU A 235 -57.59 12.88 6.87
CA LEU A 235 -57.51 13.50 5.54
C LEU A 235 -58.95 13.71 5.00
N PRO A 236 -59.20 14.70 4.11
CA PRO A 236 -60.54 15.01 3.61
C PRO A 236 -61.24 13.78 2.98
N PRO A 237 -62.50 13.45 3.37
CA PRO A 237 -63.29 12.40 2.75
C PRO A 237 -64.01 12.92 1.50
N GLU A 238 -63.81 12.24 0.37
CA GLU A 238 -64.48 12.47 -0.92
C GLU A 238 -65.97 12.00 -0.97
N HIS A 239 -66.58 11.63 0.17
CA HIS A 239 -67.59 10.57 0.24
C HIS A 239 -69.02 10.80 -0.31
N ILE A 240 -69.43 11.98 -0.82
CA ILE A 240 -70.77 12.14 -1.44
C ILE A 240 -70.73 12.07 -2.98
N SER A 241 -69.60 12.40 -3.62
CA SER A 241 -69.38 12.08 -5.04
C SER A 241 -69.15 10.58 -5.27
N VAL A 242 -68.79 9.83 -4.23
CA VAL A 242 -68.39 8.41 -4.36
C VAL A 242 -69.53 7.55 -4.91
N ILE A 243 -70.75 7.59 -4.38
CA ILE A 243 -71.82 6.65 -4.84
C ILE A 243 -72.32 6.96 -6.26
N LYS A 244 -72.37 8.25 -6.65
CA LYS A 244 -72.78 8.67 -8.01
C LYS A 244 -71.68 8.48 -9.06
N ASN A 245 -70.41 8.63 -8.68
CA ASN A 245 -69.26 8.41 -9.56
C ASN A 245 -68.61 7.04 -9.35
N MET A 246 -69.26 6.14 -8.60
CA MET A 246 -68.77 4.79 -8.34
C MET A 246 -68.85 4.02 -9.65
N LYS A 247 -67.70 3.53 -10.12
CA LYS A 247 -67.62 2.59 -11.25
C LYS A 247 -68.22 1.21 -10.94
N ASP A 248 -68.60 0.99 -9.68
CA ASP A 248 -69.30 -0.21 -9.24
C ASP A 248 -70.80 0.05 -9.30
N GLY A 249 -71.56 -0.87 -9.90
CA GLY A 249 -73.01 -0.82 -9.96
C GLY A 249 -73.61 -1.05 -8.58
N VAL A 250 -74.32 -0.07 -8.04
CA VAL A 250 -75.04 -0.16 -6.78
C VAL A 250 -76.52 -0.36 -7.06
N ILE A 251 -77.07 -1.46 -6.57
CA ILE A 251 -78.49 -1.81 -6.66
C ILE A 251 -79.02 -1.99 -5.24
N VAL A 252 -80.05 -1.25 -4.86
CA VAL A 252 -80.76 -1.52 -3.61
C VAL A 252 -82.06 -2.25 -3.94
N VAL A 253 -82.34 -3.36 -3.27
CA VAL A 253 -83.58 -4.13 -3.43
C VAL A 253 -84.33 -4.26 -2.10
N ASN A 254 -85.65 -4.30 -2.14
CA ASN A 254 -86.47 -4.56 -0.96
C ASN A 254 -86.57 -6.06 -0.66
N SER A 255 -87.28 -6.44 0.42
CA SER A 255 -87.49 -7.83 0.80
C SER A 255 -88.27 -8.69 -0.21
N GLN A 256 -88.95 -8.07 -1.17
CA GLN A 256 -89.57 -8.74 -2.33
C GLN A 256 -88.70 -8.67 -3.60
N GLN A 257 -87.40 -8.39 -3.46
CA GLN A 257 -86.40 -8.26 -4.53
C GLN A 257 -86.74 -7.18 -5.58
N ARG A 258 -87.55 -6.19 -5.22
CA ARG A 258 -87.85 -5.04 -6.07
C ARG A 258 -86.80 -3.96 -5.92
N ILE A 259 -86.32 -3.41 -7.02
CA ILE A 259 -85.28 -2.38 -7.05
C ILE A 259 -85.82 -1.09 -6.44
N LEU A 260 -85.16 -0.59 -5.39
CA LEU A 260 -85.44 0.67 -4.72
C LEU A 260 -84.54 1.81 -5.20
N TYR A 261 -83.34 1.49 -5.68
CA TYR A 261 -82.35 2.46 -6.13
C TYR A 261 -81.32 1.82 -7.07
N LEU A 262 -80.89 2.58 -8.07
CA LEU A 262 -79.75 2.30 -8.93
C LEU A 262 -78.82 3.53 -8.94
N ASN A 263 -77.51 3.31 -9.04
CA ASN A 263 -76.59 4.37 -9.46
C ASN A 263 -76.37 4.30 -10.99
N PRO A 264 -75.82 5.35 -11.63
CA PRO A 264 -75.67 5.39 -13.10
C PRO A 264 -74.89 4.20 -13.68
N THR A 265 -73.90 3.68 -12.95
CA THR A 265 -73.14 2.49 -13.39
C THR A 265 -73.96 1.21 -13.31
N ALA A 266 -74.88 1.09 -12.36
CA ALA A 266 -75.82 -0.03 -12.33
C ALA A 266 -76.86 0.05 -13.46
N GLU A 267 -77.26 1.25 -13.87
CA GLU A 267 -78.12 1.46 -15.05
C GLU A 267 -77.44 0.99 -16.33
N GLU A 268 -76.16 1.31 -16.50
CA GLU A 268 -75.34 0.85 -17.63
C GLU A 268 -75.15 -0.68 -17.61
N LEU A 269 -74.82 -1.27 -16.46
CA LEU A 269 -74.63 -2.72 -16.31
C LEU A 269 -75.91 -3.53 -16.52
N LEU A 270 -77.07 -2.97 -16.18
CA LEU A 270 -78.38 -3.60 -16.37
C LEU A 270 -79.05 -3.21 -17.69
N GLU A 271 -78.42 -2.33 -18.48
CA GLU A 271 -78.93 -1.76 -19.73
C GLU A 271 -80.34 -1.13 -19.60
N ARG A 272 -80.64 -0.48 -18.47
CA ARG A 272 -81.97 0.09 -18.15
C ARG A 272 -81.85 1.39 -17.35
N GLU A 273 -82.54 2.44 -17.80
CA GLU A 273 -82.58 3.75 -17.12
C GLU A 273 -83.42 3.74 -15.83
N ASP A 274 -83.06 4.61 -14.88
CA ASP A 274 -83.60 4.70 -13.51
C ASP A 274 -85.14 4.75 -13.43
N GLY A 275 -85.79 5.43 -14.39
CA GLY A 275 -87.25 5.61 -14.43
C GLY A 275 -88.07 4.35 -14.78
N GLU A 276 -87.46 3.32 -15.40
CA GLU A 276 -88.15 2.09 -15.79
C GLU A 276 -87.91 0.92 -14.83
N ALA A 277 -86.76 0.92 -14.13
CA ALA A 277 -86.29 -0.19 -13.31
C ALA A 277 -86.73 -0.10 -11.83
N ILE A 278 -86.89 1.12 -11.29
CA ILE A 278 -87.33 1.32 -9.90
C ILE A 278 -88.75 0.75 -9.70
N GLY A 279 -88.91 -0.07 -8.67
CA GLY A 279 -90.15 -0.75 -8.30
C GLY A 279 -90.37 -2.10 -8.98
N GLN A 280 -89.57 -2.48 -9.99
CA GLN A 280 -89.65 -3.80 -10.62
C GLN A 280 -88.79 -4.86 -9.91
N PRO A 281 -89.15 -6.16 -9.96
CA PRO A 281 -88.29 -7.25 -9.48
C PRO A 281 -86.98 -7.36 -10.29
N LEU A 282 -85.85 -7.59 -9.62
CA LEU A 282 -84.54 -7.76 -10.27
C LEU A 282 -84.53 -8.85 -11.35
N SER A 283 -85.34 -9.91 -11.17
CA SER A 283 -85.51 -11.00 -12.14
C SER A 283 -86.14 -10.56 -13.47
N GLN A 284 -86.96 -9.50 -13.47
CA GLN A 284 -87.55 -8.92 -14.68
C GLN A 284 -86.60 -7.94 -15.37
N VAL A 285 -85.75 -7.26 -14.60
CA VAL A 285 -84.81 -6.26 -15.12
C VAL A 285 -83.55 -6.92 -15.68
N SER A 286 -82.94 -7.89 -15.00
CA SER A 286 -81.82 -8.67 -15.54
C SER A 286 -81.79 -10.10 -15.00
N ARG A 287 -82.22 -11.04 -15.84
CA ARG A 287 -82.20 -12.47 -15.52
C ARG A 287 -80.78 -13.02 -15.32
N LYS A 288 -79.80 -12.53 -16.08
CA LYS A 288 -78.39 -12.99 -16.03
C LYS A 288 -77.78 -12.75 -14.65
N PHE A 289 -77.95 -11.53 -14.12
CA PHE A 289 -77.48 -11.17 -12.78
C PHE A 289 -78.35 -11.78 -11.69
N HIS A 290 -79.67 -11.85 -11.90
CA HIS A 290 -80.58 -12.50 -10.95
C HIS A 290 -80.23 -13.97 -10.71
N ASP A 291 -80.10 -14.79 -11.77
CA ASP A 291 -79.83 -16.22 -11.64
C ASP A 291 -78.49 -16.50 -10.92
N SER A 292 -77.48 -15.65 -11.16
CA SER A 292 -76.17 -15.74 -10.51
C SER A 292 -76.16 -15.26 -9.05
N LEU A 293 -77.06 -14.34 -8.68
CA LEU A 293 -77.16 -13.75 -7.34
C LEU A 293 -78.21 -14.45 -6.45
N LEU A 294 -79.15 -15.18 -7.04
CA LEU A 294 -80.28 -15.82 -6.36
C LEU A 294 -79.89 -16.64 -5.10
N PRO A 295 -78.78 -17.42 -5.09
CA PRO A 295 -78.38 -18.17 -3.90
C PRO A 295 -77.98 -17.30 -2.70
N TYR A 296 -77.67 -16.03 -2.94
CA TYR A 296 -77.07 -15.11 -1.97
C TYR A 296 -78.05 -14.00 -1.52
N LEU A 297 -79.17 -13.81 -2.23
CA LEU A 297 -80.23 -12.88 -1.85
C LEU A 297 -81.00 -13.40 -0.63
N GLY A 298 -81.30 -12.52 0.33
CA GLY A 298 -81.95 -12.86 1.61
C GLY A 298 -81.04 -13.54 2.65
N VAL A 299 -79.79 -13.86 2.29
CA VAL A 299 -78.74 -14.32 3.21
C VAL A 299 -78.06 -13.09 3.82
N GLY A 300 -77.40 -13.24 4.98
CA GLY A 300 -76.63 -12.15 5.62
C GLY A 300 -75.52 -11.59 4.71
N GLU A 301 -74.71 -10.67 5.22
CA GLU A 301 -73.66 -10.03 4.42
C GLU A 301 -72.69 -11.05 3.81
N GLN A 302 -72.60 -11.07 2.47
CA GLN A 302 -71.74 -11.98 1.72
C GLN A 302 -71.14 -11.29 0.50
N ARG A 303 -69.88 -11.64 0.22
CA ARG A 303 -69.14 -11.22 -0.97
C ARG A 303 -68.84 -12.45 -1.80
N VAL A 304 -69.25 -12.43 -3.06
CA VAL A 304 -69.21 -13.59 -3.96
C VAL A 304 -68.71 -13.17 -5.34
N GLU A 305 -67.99 -14.07 -6.00
CA GLU A 305 -67.61 -13.89 -7.39
C GLU A 305 -68.64 -14.58 -8.28
N ILE A 306 -69.20 -13.84 -9.23
CA ILE A 306 -70.16 -14.37 -10.21
C ILE A 306 -69.58 -14.20 -11.61
N LYS A 307 -69.75 -15.24 -12.43
CA LYS A 307 -69.39 -15.22 -13.85
C LYS A 307 -70.65 -15.00 -14.66
N VAL A 308 -70.66 -13.92 -15.45
CA VAL A 308 -71.80 -13.57 -16.30
C VAL A 308 -71.33 -13.54 -17.75
N LEU A 309 -72.08 -14.19 -18.63
CA LEU A 309 -71.80 -14.20 -20.06
C LEU A 309 -72.31 -12.92 -20.71
N ASP A 310 -71.39 -12.17 -21.30
CA ASP A 310 -71.65 -10.94 -22.06
C ASP A 310 -71.29 -11.18 -23.53
N GLY A 311 -72.25 -11.70 -24.31
CA GLY A 311 -71.98 -12.28 -25.64
C GLY A 311 -71.23 -13.62 -25.52
N ASP A 312 -70.15 -13.79 -26.30
CA ASP A 312 -69.24 -14.95 -26.27
C ASP A 312 -68.10 -14.81 -25.25
N GLN A 313 -67.98 -13.66 -24.57
CA GLN A 313 -66.90 -13.42 -23.61
C GLN A 313 -67.39 -13.53 -22.15
N PRO A 314 -66.73 -14.37 -21.32
CA PRO A 314 -67.05 -14.46 -19.90
C PRO A 314 -66.48 -13.25 -19.16
N LYS A 315 -67.34 -12.46 -18.50
CA LYS A 315 -66.94 -11.40 -17.57
C LYS A 315 -67.05 -11.89 -16.12
N VAL A 316 -66.14 -11.42 -15.28
CA VAL A 316 -66.09 -11.76 -13.85
C VAL A 316 -66.49 -10.54 -13.04
N TYR A 317 -67.58 -10.67 -12.29
CA TYR A 317 -68.05 -9.64 -11.38
C TYR A 317 -67.87 -10.09 -9.94
N GLU A 318 -67.41 -9.16 -9.11
CA GLU A 318 -67.43 -9.32 -7.67
C GLU A 318 -68.70 -8.65 -7.13
N ALA A 319 -69.59 -9.45 -6.56
CA ALA A 319 -70.85 -9.01 -5.99
C ALA A 319 -70.80 -9.02 -4.47
N THR A 320 -71.13 -7.90 -3.83
CA THR A 320 -71.33 -7.82 -2.38
C THR A 320 -72.81 -7.60 -2.10
N VAL A 321 -73.43 -8.53 -1.38
CA VAL A 321 -74.83 -8.44 -0.94
C VAL A 321 -74.83 -8.19 0.57
N SER A 322 -75.40 -7.07 1.02
CA SER A 322 -75.44 -6.70 2.43
C SER A 322 -76.83 -6.19 2.86
N PRO A 323 -77.30 -6.53 4.07
CA PRO A 323 -78.54 -5.98 4.60
C PRO A 323 -78.36 -4.52 5.02
N ILE A 324 -79.29 -3.65 4.65
CA ILE A 324 -79.34 -2.26 5.10
C ILE A 324 -80.04 -2.22 6.47
N ALA A 325 -79.28 -1.95 7.53
CA ALA A 325 -79.85 -1.74 8.85
C ALA A 325 -80.60 -0.40 8.90
N LYS A 326 -81.91 -0.43 9.16
CA LYS A 326 -82.70 0.78 9.40
C LYS A 326 -82.23 1.44 10.70
N MET A 327 -81.59 2.60 10.61
CA MET A 327 -81.39 3.48 11.76
C MET A 327 -82.75 3.98 12.24
N GLN A 328 -83.10 3.62 13.49
CA GLN A 328 -84.24 4.11 14.26
C GLN A 328 -85.64 3.90 13.64
N THR A 329 -86.26 2.75 13.96
CA THR A 329 -87.66 2.73 14.43
C THR A 329 -87.92 1.46 15.24
N SER A 330 -88.46 1.62 16.44
CA SER A 330 -88.88 0.56 17.34
C SER A 330 -90.09 -0.19 16.78
N ARG A 331 -89.89 -1.13 15.85
CA ARG A 331 -90.73 -2.31 15.59
C ARG A 331 -90.02 -3.24 14.60
N PRO A 332 -89.83 -4.53 14.93
CA PRO A 332 -89.33 -5.50 13.96
C PRO A 332 -90.44 -5.74 12.93
N THR A 333 -90.23 -5.28 11.71
CA THR A 333 -91.00 -5.76 10.55
C THR A 333 -90.09 -6.60 9.70
N ASP A 334 -90.67 -7.70 9.24
CA ASP A 334 -90.08 -8.76 8.46
C ASP A 334 -89.51 -8.22 7.14
N GLY A 335 -88.23 -8.54 6.87
CA GLY A 335 -87.52 -8.19 5.63
C GLY A 335 -86.67 -6.91 5.70
N SER A 336 -85.36 -7.05 5.81
CA SER A 336 -84.39 -5.97 5.60
C SER A 336 -84.20 -5.71 4.11
N ASP A 337 -84.21 -4.44 3.69
CA ASP A 337 -83.75 -4.02 2.36
C ASP A 337 -82.28 -4.42 2.20
N GLN A 338 -81.87 -4.82 1.00
CA GLN A 338 -80.52 -5.30 0.72
C GLN A 338 -79.84 -4.40 -0.30
N MET A 339 -78.57 -4.09 -0.07
CA MET A 339 -77.69 -3.41 -1.00
C MET A 339 -76.85 -4.45 -1.72
N ILE A 340 -76.79 -4.37 -3.04
CA ILE A 340 -75.97 -5.19 -3.93
C ILE A 340 -74.98 -4.24 -4.60
N ILE A 341 -73.69 -4.51 -4.44
CA ILE A 341 -72.63 -3.78 -5.13
C ILE A 341 -71.98 -4.74 -6.12
N LEU A 342 -72.02 -4.40 -7.40
CA LEU A 342 -71.47 -5.16 -8.52
C LEU A 342 -70.24 -4.44 -9.07
N ARG A 343 -69.09 -5.08 -8.98
CA ARG A 343 -67.84 -4.56 -9.52
C ARG A 343 -67.34 -5.44 -10.65
N ASP A 344 -67.16 -4.88 -11.84
CA ASP A 344 -66.44 -5.59 -12.91
C ASP A 344 -64.97 -5.71 -12.51
N VAL A 345 -64.53 -6.94 -12.26
CA VAL A 345 -63.15 -7.26 -11.90
C VAL A 345 -62.45 -8.02 -13.02
N THR A 346 -63.00 -8.07 -14.24
CA THR A 346 -62.46 -8.87 -15.35
C THR A 346 -61.01 -8.47 -15.67
N GLN A 347 -60.77 -7.19 -16.00
CA GLN A 347 -59.41 -6.68 -16.24
C GLN A 347 -58.50 -6.79 -15.02
N ARG A 348 -59.06 -6.60 -13.81
CA ARG A 348 -58.30 -6.72 -12.57
C ARG A 348 -57.85 -8.16 -12.33
N LYS A 349 -58.70 -9.15 -12.60
CA LYS A 349 -58.38 -10.58 -12.44
C LYS A 349 -57.38 -11.04 -13.50
N GLU A 350 -57.52 -10.58 -14.73
CA GLU A 350 -56.51 -10.80 -15.78
C GLU A 350 -55.16 -10.18 -15.40
N ALA A 351 -55.18 -8.95 -14.87
CA ALA A 351 -53.98 -8.29 -14.35
C ALA A 351 -53.41 -8.98 -13.10
N GLU A 352 -54.23 -9.46 -12.17
CA GLU A 352 -53.80 -10.21 -10.98
C GLU A 352 -53.17 -11.56 -11.39
N LEU A 353 -53.73 -12.26 -12.39
CA LEU A 353 -53.14 -13.47 -12.97
C LEU A 353 -51.81 -13.17 -13.67
N ALA A 354 -51.75 -12.11 -14.48
CA ALA A 354 -50.50 -11.68 -15.13
C ALA A 354 -49.44 -11.24 -14.11
N LEU A 355 -49.84 -10.53 -13.05
CA LEU A 355 -48.96 -10.09 -11.97
C LEU A 355 -48.47 -11.29 -11.15
N SER A 356 -49.34 -12.24 -10.82
CA SER A 356 -49.02 -13.47 -10.09
C SER A 356 -48.08 -14.38 -10.89
N ARG A 357 -48.30 -14.51 -12.21
CA ARG A 357 -47.35 -15.18 -13.12
C ARG A 357 -46.00 -14.45 -13.15
N ARG A 358 -46.00 -13.13 -13.29
CA ARG A 358 -44.78 -12.31 -13.23
C ARG A 358 -44.05 -12.48 -11.90
N GLU A 359 -44.75 -12.45 -10.76
CA GLU A 359 -44.17 -12.67 -9.43
C GLU A 359 -43.59 -14.07 -9.30
N SER A 360 -44.28 -15.09 -9.82
CA SER A 360 -43.80 -16.47 -9.84
C SER A 360 -42.52 -16.60 -10.68
N ILE A 361 -42.48 -16.00 -11.88
CA ILE A 361 -41.30 -15.98 -12.75
C ILE A 361 -40.16 -15.21 -12.06
N MET A 362 -40.42 -14.03 -11.50
CA MET A 362 -39.40 -13.23 -10.79
C MET A 362 -38.88 -13.95 -9.54
N SER A 363 -39.72 -14.73 -8.86
CA SER A 363 -39.31 -15.59 -7.74
C SER A 363 -38.42 -16.75 -8.22
N ALA A 364 -38.77 -17.39 -9.34
CA ALA A 364 -37.93 -18.41 -9.98
C ALA A 364 -36.58 -17.84 -10.47
N ILE A 365 -36.58 -16.62 -11.01
CA ILE A 365 -35.38 -15.88 -11.41
C ILE A 365 -34.52 -15.52 -10.19
N SER A 366 -35.14 -15.04 -9.11
CA SER A 366 -34.43 -14.73 -7.87
C SER A 366 -33.80 -15.98 -7.26
N TYR A 367 -34.50 -17.11 -7.32
CA TYR A 367 -33.96 -18.41 -6.95
C TYR A 367 -32.80 -18.84 -7.86
N ALA A 368 -32.93 -18.69 -9.18
CA ALA A 368 -31.86 -18.97 -10.12
C ALA A 368 -30.61 -18.13 -9.82
N ALA A 369 -30.79 -16.82 -9.60
CA ALA A 369 -29.73 -15.92 -9.20
C ALA A 369 -29.09 -16.35 -7.87
N GLU A 370 -29.88 -16.75 -6.88
CA GLU A 370 -29.39 -17.23 -5.59
C GLU A 370 -28.59 -18.53 -5.72
N CYS A 371 -29.10 -19.52 -6.47
CA CYS A 371 -28.42 -20.78 -6.74
C CYS A 371 -27.10 -20.56 -7.47
N PHE A 372 -27.10 -19.75 -8.52
CA PHE A 372 -25.89 -19.45 -9.26
C PHE A 372 -24.92 -18.61 -8.43
N LEU A 373 -25.37 -17.64 -7.64
CA LEU A 373 -24.48 -16.88 -6.75
C LEU A 373 -23.80 -17.75 -5.69
N LYS A 374 -24.50 -18.76 -5.14
CA LYS A 374 -23.98 -19.61 -4.06
C LYS A 374 -23.11 -20.77 -4.52
N ALA A 375 -23.36 -21.32 -5.70
CA ALA A 375 -22.67 -22.52 -6.17
C ALA A 375 -21.34 -22.19 -6.88
N SER A 376 -20.31 -23.00 -6.64
CA SER A 376 -19.03 -22.95 -7.36
C SER A 376 -19.09 -23.58 -8.76
N ALA A 377 -20.12 -24.37 -9.05
CA ALA A 377 -20.40 -24.95 -10.36
C ALA A 377 -21.90 -24.79 -10.63
N TRP A 378 -22.25 -23.88 -11.54
CA TRP A 378 -23.66 -23.53 -11.81
C TRP A 378 -24.38 -24.67 -12.55
N GLU A 379 -23.63 -25.48 -13.30
CA GLU A 379 -24.08 -26.61 -14.13
C GLU A 379 -24.87 -27.65 -13.34
N GLN A 380 -24.52 -27.84 -12.07
CA GLN A 380 -25.19 -28.80 -11.18
C GLN A 380 -26.60 -28.36 -10.80
N ASN A 381 -26.89 -27.04 -10.83
CA ASN A 381 -28.17 -26.48 -10.43
C ASN A 381 -29.09 -26.18 -11.62
N ILE A 382 -28.61 -26.34 -12.86
CA ILE A 382 -29.40 -26.05 -14.06
C ILE A 382 -30.72 -26.83 -14.09
N PRO A 383 -30.77 -28.15 -13.81
CA PRO A 383 -32.04 -28.89 -13.88
C PRO A 383 -33.11 -28.31 -12.96
N ASP A 384 -32.76 -27.99 -11.72
CA ASP A 384 -33.68 -27.42 -10.72
C ASP A 384 -34.13 -26.00 -11.11
N VAL A 385 -33.21 -25.19 -11.66
CA VAL A 385 -33.50 -23.84 -12.15
C VAL A 385 -34.45 -23.89 -13.35
N LEU A 386 -34.21 -24.76 -14.32
CA LEU A 386 -35.08 -24.93 -15.48
C LEU A 386 -36.46 -25.45 -15.06
N GLU A 387 -36.53 -26.36 -14.08
CA GLU A 387 -37.81 -26.81 -13.51
C GLU A 387 -38.59 -25.66 -12.89
N LYS A 388 -37.95 -24.84 -12.05
CA LYS A 388 -38.62 -23.70 -11.43
C LYS A 388 -39.06 -22.66 -12.47
N LEU A 389 -38.22 -22.35 -13.44
CA LEU A 389 -38.56 -21.41 -14.51
C LEU A 389 -39.73 -21.95 -15.35
N GLY A 390 -39.68 -23.22 -15.73
CA GLY A 390 -40.72 -23.86 -16.52
C GLY A 390 -42.07 -23.94 -15.81
N ARG A 391 -42.07 -24.32 -14.52
CA ARG A 391 -43.29 -24.32 -13.69
C ARG A 391 -43.83 -22.91 -13.43
N ALA A 392 -42.96 -21.94 -13.19
CA ALA A 392 -43.36 -20.55 -12.92
C ALA A 392 -43.92 -19.86 -14.17
N ALA A 393 -43.35 -20.14 -15.34
CA ALA A 393 -43.84 -19.65 -16.63
C ALA A 393 -45.09 -20.42 -17.12
N ASP A 394 -45.39 -21.57 -16.51
CA ASP A 394 -46.42 -22.52 -16.92
C ASP A 394 -46.29 -22.88 -18.40
N VAL A 395 -45.12 -23.42 -18.76
CA VAL A 395 -44.77 -23.86 -20.12
C VAL A 395 -44.57 -25.37 -20.18
N SER A 396 -44.63 -25.93 -21.38
CA SER A 396 -44.40 -27.36 -21.61
C SER A 396 -42.93 -27.74 -21.50
N ARG A 397 -42.00 -26.92 -22.01
CA ARG A 397 -40.55 -27.18 -21.95
C ARG A 397 -39.70 -25.92 -21.87
N VAL A 398 -38.49 -26.08 -21.34
CA VAL A 398 -37.44 -25.06 -21.36
C VAL A 398 -36.13 -25.68 -21.82
N PHE A 399 -35.46 -25.04 -22.79
CA PHE A 399 -34.20 -25.46 -23.37
C PHE A 399 -33.09 -24.45 -23.10
N VAL A 400 -31.87 -24.94 -22.86
CA VAL A 400 -30.64 -24.16 -22.91
C VAL A 400 -29.82 -24.63 -24.09
N VAL A 401 -29.58 -23.75 -25.05
CA VAL A 401 -28.84 -24.04 -26.27
C VAL A 401 -27.58 -23.19 -26.29
N MET A 402 -26.43 -23.82 -26.54
CA MET A 402 -25.13 -23.16 -26.63
C MET A 402 -24.69 -23.04 -28.08
N ASN A 403 -24.09 -21.91 -28.42
CA ASN A 403 -23.49 -21.65 -29.71
C ASN A 403 -21.97 -21.82 -29.66
N TYR A 404 -21.40 -22.33 -30.73
CA TYR A 404 -19.95 -22.34 -30.96
C TYR A 404 -19.67 -22.13 -32.44
N THR A 405 -18.46 -21.69 -32.73
CA THR A 405 -18.03 -21.33 -34.08
C THR A 405 -16.88 -22.22 -34.48
N ASP A 406 -16.92 -22.76 -35.70
CA ASP A 406 -15.83 -23.53 -36.27
C ASP A 406 -14.76 -22.63 -36.92
N ASP A 407 -13.69 -23.24 -37.44
CA ASP A 407 -12.60 -22.53 -38.13
C ASP A 407 -13.06 -21.80 -39.41
N HIS A 408 -14.24 -22.14 -39.95
CA HIS A 408 -14.85 -21.52 -41.12
C HIS A 408 -15.86 -20.42 -40.79
N LYS A 409 -15.99 -20.04 -39.51
CA LYS A 409 -16.92 -19.03 -39.00
C LYS A 409 -18.40 -19.41 -39.12
N VAL A 410 -18.71 -20.70 -39.24
CA VAL A 410 -20.08 -21.20 -39.20
C VAL A 410 -20.51 -21.33 -37.73
N ILE A 411 -21.70 -20.80 -37.40
CA ILE A 411 -22.25 -20.88 -36.05
C ILE A 411 -23.10 -22.15 -35.93
N TYR A 412 -22.69 -23.02 -35.02
CA TYR A 412 -23.40 -24.23 -34.66
C TYR A 412 -24.10 -24.05 -33.32
N SER A 413 -25.33 -24.57 -33.21
CA SER A 413 -26.10 -24.61 -31.97
C SER A 413 -26.28 -26.06 -31.50
N SER A 414 -26.10 -26.30 -30.20
CA SER A 414 -26.32 -27.59 -29.56
C SER A 414 -27.19 -27.44 -28.31
N LEU A 415 -28.21 -28.28 -28.18
CA LEU A 415 -29.02 -28.37 -26.97
C LEU A 415 -28.19 -28.97 -25.82
N CYS A 416 -27.97 -28.19 -24.77
CA CYS A 416 -27.14 -28.57 -23.62
C CYS A 416 -27.96 -29.05 -22.43
N TYR A 417 -29.09 -28.39 -22.14
CA TYR A 417 -29.94 -28.70 -20.98
C TYR A 417 -31.41 -28.54 -21.32
N GLU A 418 -32.25 -29.35 -20.68
CA GLU A 418 -33.70 -29.40 -20.93
C GLU A 418 -34.46 -29.65 -19.63
N TRP A 419 -35.62 -29.01 -19.50
CA TRP A 419 -36.69 -29.42 -18.58
C TRP A 419 -38.01 -29.60 -19.33
N THR A 420 -38.82 -30.56 -18.90
CA THR A 420 -40.13 -30.87 -19.48
C THR A 420 -41.22 -31.00 -18.42
N ALA A 421 -42.41 -30.49 -18.71
CA ALA A 421 -43.60 -30.70 -17.90
C ALA A 421 -44.08 -32.18 -17.94
N PRO A 422 -44.85 -32.64 -16.93
CA PRO A 422 -45.37 -34.00 -16.92
C PRO A 422 -46.19 -34.31 -18.17
N GLY A 423 -45.89 -35.41 -18.85
CA GLY A 423 -46.58 -35.85 -20.07
C GLY A 423 -45.99 -35.30 -21.38
N ILE A 424 -44.97 -34.44 -21.33
CA ILE A 424 -44.25 -33.95 -22.51
C ILE A 424 -42.98 -34.78 -22.75
N GLN A 425 -42.68 -35.11 -24.01
CA GLN A 425 -41.49 -35.89 -24.37
C GLN A 425 -40.22 -35.03 -24.42
N ALA A 426 -39.18 -35.49 -23.71
CA ALA A 426 -37.84 -34.90 -23.70
C ALA A 426 -37.11 -35.05 -25.04
N GLN A 427 -36.38 -34.01 -25.44
CA GLN A 427 -35.69 -33.84 -26.72
C GLN A 427 -34.17 -33.68 -26.59
N ILE A 428 -33.60 -33.69 -25.38
CA ILE A 428 -32.15 -33.53 -25.14
C ILE A 428 -31.28 -34.57 -25.86
N ARG A 429 -31.84 -35.73 -26.19
CA ARG A 429 -31.17 -36.80 -26.96
C ARG A 429 -31.51 -36.80 -28.44
N ASN A 430 -32.24 -35.80 -28.94
CA ASN A 430 -32.60 -35.70 -30.35
C ASN A 430 -31.37 -35.28 -31.18
N PRO A 431 -30.87 -36.12 -32.11
CA PRO A 431 -29.71 -35.77 -32.93
C PRO A 431 -29.94 -34.53 -33.81
N ALA A 432 -31.19 -34.24 -34.17
CA ALA A 432 -31.54 -33.07 -34.97
C ALA A 432 -31.37 -31.75 -34.22
N LEU A 433 -31.15 -31.78 -32.90
CA LEU A 433 -30.91 -30.61 -32.04
C LEU A 433 -29.44 -30.50 -31.59
N GLN A 434 -28.54 -31.28 -32.20
CA GLN A 434 -27.12 -31.29 -31.88
C GLN A 434 -26.30 -30.87 -33.10
N HIS A 435 -25.37 -29.93 -32.89
CA HIS A 435 -24.48 -29.42 -33.93
C HIS A 435 -25.26 -28.89 -35.14
N VAL A 436 -26.30 -28.09 -34.89
CA VAL A 436 -27.18 -27.52 -35.91
C VAL A 436 -26.51 -26.28 -36.52
N PRO A 437 -26.15 -26.26 -37.81
CA PRO A 437 -25.65 -25.07 -38.48
C PRO A 437 -26.82 -24.10 -38.71
N LEU A 438 -26.94 -23.05 -37.88
CA LEU A 438 -28.17 -22.24 -37.80
C LEU A 438 -28.60 -21.69 -39.16
N ARG A 439 -27.65 -21.14 -39.94
CA ARG A 439 -27.96 -20.48 -41.20
C ARG A 439 -28.38 -21.46 -42.28
N GLU A 440 -27.60 -22.53 -42.43
CA GLU A 440 -27.80 -23.58 -43.43
C GLU A 440 -29.04 -24.42 -43.14
N ALA A 441 -29.46 -24.51 -41.87
CA ALA A 441 -30.67 -25.21 -41.44
C ALA A 441 -31.96 -24.38 -41.56
N GLY A 442 -31.92 -23.18 -42.17
CA GLY A 442 -33.10 -22.32 -42.36
C GLY A 442 -33.39 -21.35 -41.22
N PHE A 443 -32.51 -21.26 -40.21
CA PHE A 443 -32.65 -20.36 -39.05
C PHE A 443 -31.81 -19.08 -39.19
N GLY A 444 -31.58 -18.59 -40.41
CA GLY A 444 -30.81 -17.36 -40.66
C GLY A 444 -31.41 -16.10 -40.01
N ARG A 445 -32.74 -16.06 -39.82
CA ARG A 445 -33.42 -15.02 -39.02
C ARG A 445 -32.97 -15.06 -37.56
N TRP A 446 -32.81 -16.25 -37.00
CA TRP A 446 -32.43 -16.45 -35.60
C TRP A 446 -31.01 -16.02 -35.35
N GLU A 447 -30.08 -16.44 -36.21
CA GLU A 447 -28.70 -15.97 -36.15
C GLU A 447 -28.64 -14.44 -36.14
N LYS A 448 -29.41 -13.77 -37.03
CA LYS A 448 -29.43 -12.31 -37.12
C LYS A 448 -30.08 -11.62 -35.91
N SER A 449 -31.25 -12.04 -35.48
CA SER A 449 -31.99 -11.34 -34.41
C SER A 449 -31.41 -11.67 -33.03
N LEU A 450 -31.13 -12.94 -32.73
CA LEU A 450 -30.62 -13.33 -31.42
C LEU A 450 -29.20 -12.80 -31.16
N SER A 451 -28.32 -12.77 -32.18
CA SER A 451 -26.99 -12.15 -32.04
C SER A 451 -27.03 -10.63 -31.81
N ASN A 452 -28.12 -9.96 -32.20
CA ASN A 452 -28.37 -8.54 -31.93
C ASN A 452 -29.10 -8.31 -30.59
N GLY A 453 -29.39 -9.36 -29.82
CA GLY A 453 -30.10 -9.25 -28.55
C GLY A 453 -31.62 -9.24 -28.65
N GLU A 454 -32.19 -9.45 -29.84
CA GLU A 454 -33.63 -9.45 -30.06
C GLU A 454 -34.22 -10.85 -29.83
N ALA A 455 -35.23 -10.96 -28.96
CA ALA A 455 -35.98 -12.20 -28.76
C ALA A 455 -36.89 -12.53 -29.97
N ILE A 456 -37.09 -13.83 -30.22
CA ILE A 456 -38.02 -14.35 -31.24
C ILE A 456 -39.13 -15.10 -30.53
N TYR A 457 -40.38 -14.67 -30.67
CA TYR A 457 -41.50 -15.34 -30.01
C TYR A 457 -42.81 -15.23 -30.79
N GLY A 458 -43.72 -16.17 -30.57
CA GLY A 458 -45.07 -16.14 -31.15
C GLY A 458 -45.70 -17.52 -31.30
N LEU A 459 -46.84 -17.56 -32.00
CA LEU A 459 -47.50 -18.79 -32.42
C LEU A 459 -46.71 -19.40 -33.59
N VAL A 460 -46.39 -20.69 -33.49
CA VAL A 460 -45.56 -21.40 -34.49
C VAL A 460 -46.19 -21.37 -35.88
N LYS A 461 -47.53 -21.42 -35.98
CA LYS A 461 -48.25 -21.30 -37.25
C LYS A 461 -47.95 -19.99 -38.02
N ASN A 462 -47.53 -18.94 -37.30
CA ASN A 462 -47.19 -17.63 -37.86
C ASN A 462 -45.69 -17.46 -38.16
N PHE A 463 -44.85 -18.46 -37.85
CA PHE A 463 -43.42 -18.39 -38.16
C PHE A 463 -43.18 -18.60 -39.66
N PRO A 464 -42.00 -18.23 -40.20
CA PRO A 464 -41.62 -18.53 -41.58
C PRO A 464 -41.66 -20.04 -41.86
N ASP A 465 -42.03 -20.42 -43.09
CA ASP A 465 -42.18 -21.85 -43.47
C ASP A 465 -40.86 -22.64 -43.35
N GLU A 466 -39.71 -21.97 -43.46
CA GLU A 466 -38.38 -22.57 -43.27
C GLU A 466 -38.12 -23.01 -41.82
N GLU A 467 -38.76 -22.37 -40.83
CA GLU A 467 -38.55 -22.61 -39.40
C GLU A 467 -39.53 -23.62 -38.80
N LYS A 468 -40.73 -23.75 -39.40
CA LYS A 468 -41.81 -24.64 -38.92
C LYS A 468 -41.44 -26.13 -38.79
N PRO A 469 -40.67 -26.75 -39.69
CA PRO A 469 -40.38 -28.19 -39.63
C PRO A 469 -39.76 -28.63 -38.30
N LEU A 470 -38.90 -27.80 -37.71
CA LEU A 470 -38.30 -28.11 -36.41
C LEU A 470 -39.34 -28.08 -35.29
N PHE A 471 -40.23 -27.08 -35.28
CA PHE A 471 -41.28 -26.97 -34.28
C PHE A 471 -42.38 -28.03 -34.42
N GLU A 472 -42.64 -28.51 -35.63
CA GLU A 472 -43.51 -29.67 -35.87
C GLU A 472 -42.92 -30.95 -35.28
N VAL A 473 -41.61 -31.16 -35.42
CA VAL A 473 -40.89 -32.28 -34.77
C VAL A 473 -40.93 -32.15 -33.24
N LEU A 474 -40.85 -30.92 -32.73
CA LEU A 474 -40.96 -30.65 -31.30
C LEU A 474 -42.41 -30.81 -30.81
N GLY A 475 -43.42 -30.57 -31.63
CA GLY A 475 -44.83 -30.49 -31.24
C GLY A 475 -45.22 -29.15 -30.61
N SER A 476 -44.45 -28.09 -30.85
CA SER A 476 -44.65 -26.78 -30.24
C SER A 476 -45.76 -26.00 -30.96
N LEU A 477 -46.72 -25.45 -30.20
CA LEU A 477 -47.77 -24.57 -30.71
C LEU A 477 -47.37 -23.08 -30.59
N SER A 478 -46.57 -22.76 -29.58
CA SER A 478 -45.96 -21.45 -29.41
C SER A 478 -44.57 -21.57 -28.81
N ALA A 479 -43.68 -20.64 -29.16
CA ALA A 479 -42.31 -20.63 -28.68
C ALA A 479 -41.84 -19.20 -28.38
N ALA A 480 -40.95 -19.06 -27.41
CA ALA A 480 -40.23 -17.83 -27.09
C ALA A 480 -38.74 -18.14 -26.89
N THR A 481 -37.90 -17.60 -27.76
CA THR A 481 -36.46 -17.78 -27.80
C THR A 481 -35.75 -16.49 -27.40
N ILE A 482 -34.94 -16.56 -26.37
CA ILE A 482 -34.30 -15.42 -25.71
C ILE A 482 -32.78 -15.58 -25.78
N PRO A 483 -32.03 -14.60 -26.30
CA PRO A 483 -30.60 -14.73 -26.43
C PRO A 483 -29.89 -14.63 -25.06
N VAL A 484 -28.84 -15.41 -24.90
CA VAL A 484 -27.94 -15.43 -23.74
C VAL A 484 -26.59 -14.86 -24.18
N PHE A 485 -26.12 -13.84 -23.47
CA PHE A 485 -24.82 -13.22 -23.71
C PHE A 485 -23.88 -13.44 -22.54
N THR A 486 -22.62 -13.74 -22.84
CA THR A 486 -21.51 -13.66 -21.88
C THR A 486 -20.71 -12.41 -22.23
N GLN A 487 -20.79 -11.39 -21.38
CA GLN A 487 -20.28 -10.04 -21.69
C GLN A 487 -20.89 -9.52 -23.00
N ASP A 488 -20.10 -9.36 -24.06
CA ASP A 488 -20.53 -8.86 -25.38
C ASP A 488 -20.63 -9.98 -26.44
N GLN A 489 -20.37 -11.24 -26.06
CA GLN A 489 -20.43 -12.37 -26.98
C GLN A 489 -21.76 -13.12 -26.85
N TRP A 490 -22.41 -13.38 -27.98
CA TRP A 490 -23.61 -14.19 -28.04
C TRP A 490 -23.26 -15.67 -27.77
N TRP A 491 -23.50 -16.11 -26.53
CA TRP A 491 -23.14 -17.44 -26.04
C TRP A 491 -24.14 -18.51 -26.50
N GLY A 492 -25.42 -18.16 -26.63
CA GLY A 492 -26.47 -19.12 -26.90
C GLY A 492 -27.87 -18.53 -26.72
N PHE A 493 -28.85 -19.37 -26.44
CA PHE A 493 -30.22 -18.92 -26.17
C PHE A 493 -30.99 -19.87 -25.25
N LEU A 494 -31.94 -19.30 -24.52
CA LEU A 494 -32.99 -20.01 -23.80
C LEU A 494 -34.24 -20.10 -24.68
N MET A 495 -34.85 -21.27 -24.78
CA MET A 495 -36.10 -21.43 -25.52
C MET A 495 -37.19 -21.97 -24.59
N PHE A 496 -38.31 -21.24 -24.52
CA PHE A 496 -39.53 -21.61 -23.81
C PHE A 496 -40.56 -22.07 -24.83
N ASP A 497 -41.18 -23.21 -24.55
CA ASP A 497 -41.98 -23.97 -25.50
C ASP A 497 -43.32 -24.36 -24.86
N GLU A 498 -44.43 -24.17 -25.59
CA GLU A 498 -45.76 -24.64 -25.18
C GLU A 498 -46.36 -25.55 -26.24
N CYS A 499 -46.73 -26.75 -25.84
CA CYS A 499 -47.25 -27.83 -26.69
C CYS A 499 -48.74 -28.12 -26.44
N ARG A 500 -49.31 -27.66 -25.32
CA ARG A 500 -50.66 -28.03 -24.87
C ARG A 500 -51.76 -27.17 -25.51
N GLU A 501 -51.50 -25.87 -25.64
CA GLU A 501 -52.46 -24.91 -26.17
C GLU A 501 -51.77 -23.76 -26.94
N GLU A 502 -52.53 -23.07 -27.80
CA GLU A 502 -52.05 -21.86 -28.46
C GLU A 502 -51.94 -20.72 -27.44
N ARG A 503 -50.71 -20.29 -27.18
CA ARG A 503 -50.41 -19.21 -26.23
C ARG A 503 -49.83 -17.99 -26.94
N VAL A 504 -50.35 -16.82 -26.59
CA VAL A 504 -49.77 -15.53 -26.99
C VAL A 504 -48.83 -15.05 -25.90
N TRP A 505 -47.59 -14.72 -26.26
CA TRP A 505 -46.59 -14.21 -25.33
C TRP A 505 -46.76 -12.72 -25.08
N ASN A 506 -46.71 -12.36 -23.81
CA ASN A 506 -46.78 -10.99 -23.31
C ASN A 506 -45.36 -10.38 -23.23
N THR A 507 -45.21 -9.10 -23.58
CA THR A 507 -43.91 -8.40 -23.52
C THR A 507 -43.26 -8.42 -22.13
N THR A 508 -44.03 -8.29 -21.05
CA THR A 508 -43.51 -8.37 -19.68
C THR A 508 -43.05 -9.78 -19.29
N GLU A 509 -43.57 -10.83 -19.92
CA GLU A 509 -43.04 -12.20 -19.74
C GLU A 509 -41.70 -12.35 -20.48
N ILE A 510 -41.60 -11.80 -21.70
CA ILE A 510 -40.36 -11.80 -22.48
C ILE A 510 -39.25 -11.03 -21.77
N GLU A 511 -39.55 -9.87 -21.18
CA GLU A 511 -38.60 -9.10 -20.35
C GLU A 511 -38.12 -9.90 -19.14
N ALA A 512 -39.02 -10.65 -18.49
CA ALA A 512 -38.64 -11.53 -17.39
C ALA A 512 -37.72 -12.67 -17.87
N PHE A 513 -37.99 -13.27 -19.04
CA PHE A 513 -37.09 -14.28 -19.60
C PHE A 513 -35.73 -13.70 -20.00
N HIS A 514 -35.66 -12.45 -20.47
CA HIS A 514 -34.38 -11.76 -20.67
C HIS A 514 -33.59 -11.61 -19.37
N ALA A 515 -34.25 -11.30 -18.25
CA ALA A 515 -33.60 -11.27 -16.95
C ALA A 515 -33.07 -12.66 -16.56
N ALA A 516 -33.82 -13.74 -16.82
CA ALA A 516 -33.34 -15.11 -16.62
C ALA A 516 -32.09 -15.40 -17.48
N ALA A 517 -32.13 -15.08 -18.78
CA ALA A 517 -31.02 -15.25 -19.72
C ALA A 517 -29.76 -14.48 -19.29
N SER A 518 -29.92 -13.25 -18.79
CA SER A 518 -28.81 -12.42 -18.28
C SER A 518 -28.16 -13.02 -17.03
N ILE A 519 -28.96 -13.62 -16.14
CA ILE A 519 -28.45 -14.32 -14.95
C ILE A 519 -27.63 -15.56 -15.35
N PHE A 520 -28.10 -16.33 -16.32
CA PHE A 520 -27.32 -17.44 -16.90
C PHE A 520 -25.99 -16.96 -17.50
N GLY A 521 -26.03 -15.93 -18.35
CA GLY A 521 -24.83 -15.37 -18.95
C GLY A 521 -23.83 -14.80 -17.93
N SER A 522 -24.34 -14.21 -16.85
CA SER A 522 -23.52 -13.71 -15.74
C SER A 522 -22.86 -14.83 -14.94
N ALA A 523 -23.58 -15.93 -14.69
CA ALA A 523 -23.06 -17.11 -14.00
C ALA A 523 -21.89 -17.73 -14.78
N GLU A 524 -22.06 -17.90 -16.09
CA GLU A 524 -21.01 -18.42 -16.98
C GLU A 524 -19.79 -17.49 -17.04
N THR A 525 -20.02 -16.18 -17.18
CA THR A 525 -18.95 -15.18 -17.15
C THR A 525 -18.14 -15.25 -15.84
N ARG A 526 -18.83 -15.45 -14.71
CA ARG A 526 -18.16 -15.60 -13.41
C ARG A 526 -17.33 -16.89 -13.36
N THR A 527 -17.87 -18.02 -13.79
CA THR A 527 -17.12 -19.29 -13.82
C THR A 527 -15.86 -19.19 -14.68
N LEU A 528 -15.95 -18.57 -15.85
CA LEU A 528 -14.78 -18.30 -16.70
C LEU A 528 -13.77 -17.36 -16.02
N ALA A 529 -14.24 -16.33 -15.31
CA ALA A 529 -13.38 -15.40 -14.57
C ALA A 529 -12.70 -16.07 -13.37
N GLU A 530 -13.43 -16.88 -12.58
CA GLU A 530 -12.90 -17.62 -11.44
C GLU A 530 -11.85 -18.63 -11.87
N GLN A 531 -12.09 -19.38 -12.96
CA GLN A 531 -11.08 -20.29 -13.52
C GLN A 531 -9.82 -19.54 -13.95
N LYS A 532 -9.95 -18.36 -14.56
CA LYS A 532 -8.82 -17.52 -14.95
C LYS A 532 -8.06 -16.97 -13.75
N ILE A 533 -8.76 -16.55 -12.69
CA ILE A 533 -8.16 -16.09 -11.43
C ILE A 533 -7.41 -17.23 -10.75
N ILE A 534 -8.02 -18.41 -10.61
CA ILE A 534 -7.40 -19.58 -9.98
C ILE A 534 -6.12 -19.97 -10.73
N ARG A 535 -6.15 -20.00 -12.07
CA ARG A 535 -4.95 -20.26 -12.89
C ARG A 535 -3.86 -19.21 -12.64
N ARG A 536 -4.21 -17.92 -12.63
CA ARG A 536 -3.26 -16.83 -12.40
C ARG A 536 -2.70 -16.82 -10.97
N GLN A 537 -3.51 -17.17 -9.97
CA GLN A 537 -3.09 -17.25 -8.58
C GLN A 537 -2.13 -18.41 -8.34
N ARG A 538 -2.34 -19.56 -9.02
CA ARG A 538 -1.37 -20.67 -9.04
C ARG A 538 -0.04 -20.25 -9.67
N ALA A 539 -0.06 -19.53 -10.80
CA ALA A 539 1.15 -19.01 -11.46
C ALA A 539 1.94 -18.05 -10.55
N LEU A 540 1.27 -17.08 -9.92
CA LEU A 540 1.91 -16.14 -9.00
C LEU A 540 2.49 -16.83 -7.76
N SER A 541 1.78 -17.82 -7.21
CA SER A 541 2.27 -18.62 -6.08
C SER A 541 3.59 -19.33 -6.42
N LEU A 542 3.70 -19.90 -7.64
CA LEU A 542 4.94 -20.51 -8.11
C LEU A 542 6.08 -19.49 -8.20
N LEU A 543 5.86 -18.35 -8.86
CA LEU A 543 6.88 -17.31 -9.03
C LEU A 543 7.38 -16.81 -7.66
N ASN A 544 6.45 -16.56 -6.72
CA ASN A 544 6.81 -16.18 -5.35
C ASN A 544 7.61 -17.27 -4.64
N LYS A 545 7.27 -18.55 -4.81
CA LYS A 545 8.01 -19.67 -4.23
C LYS A 545 9.43 -19.75 -4.79
N ILE A 546 9.59 -19.57 -6.11
CA ILE A 546 10.91 -19.54 -6.78
C ILE A 546 11.75 -18.39 -6.23
N VAL A 547 11.17 -17.20 -6.08
CA VAL A 547 11.84 -16.04 -5.48
C VAL A 547 12.23 -16.32 -4.03
N GLU A 548 11.33 -16.89 -3.22
CA GLU A 548 11.61 -17.23 -1.82
C GLU A 548 12.78 -18.22 -1.69
N VAL A 549 12.79 -19.27 -2.52
CA VAL A 549 13.88 -20.25 -2.55
C VAL A 549 15.19 -19.60 -3.02
N SER A 550 15.13 -18.73 -4.04
CA SER A 550 16.30 -17.98 -4.54
C SER A 550 16.91 -17.05 -3.50
N LEU A 551 16.11 -16.55 -2.56
CA LEU A 551 16.60 -15.72 -1.45
C LEU A 551 17.23 -16.52 -0.32
N ARG A 552 16.85 -17.80 -0.15
CA ARG A 552 17.30 -18.65 0.97
C ARG A 552 18.39 -19.66 0.59
N ALA A 553 18.50 -20.02 -0.68
CA ALA A 553 19.50 -20.98 -1.11
C ALA A 553 20.92 -20.44 -0.85
N GLU A 554 21.81 -21.31 -0.38
CA GLU A 554 23.23 -20.97 -0.17
C GLU A 554 24.10 -21.47 -1.32
N ALA A 555 23.60 -22.42 -2.11
CA ALA A 555 24.29 -22.99 -3.27
C ALA A 555 23.38 -23.07 -4.51
N VAL A 556 24.00 -22.98 -5.69
CA VAL A 556 23.32 -23.05 -7.00
C VAL A 556 22.59 -24.37 -7.20
N ASN A 557 23.17 -25.49 -6.74
CA ASN A 557 22.58 -26.81 -6.89
C ASN A 557 21.27 -26.96 -6.09
N ASP A 558 21.20 -26.40 -4.88
CA ASP A 558 20.01 -26.46 -4.04
C ASP A 558 18.86 -25.66 -4.65
N LEU A 559 19.17 -24.46 -5.17
CA LEU A 559 18.23 -23.65 -5.92
C LEU A 559 17.71 -24.42 -7.14
N ALA A 560 18.63 -24.93 -7.97
CA ALA A 560 18.29 -25.63 -9.20
C ALA A 560 17.41 -26.84 -8.95
N GLN A 561 17.72 -27.64 -7.93
CA GLN A 561 16.95 -28.85 -7.59
C GLN A 561 15.52 -28.53 -7.15
N VAL A 562 15.34 -27.56 -6.26
CA VAL A 562 14.00 -27.15 -5.81
C VAL A 562 13.20 -26.57 -6.98
N VAL A 563 13.85 -25.81 -7.86
CA VAL A 563 13.21 -25.21 -9.02
C VAL A 563 12.71 -26.27 -10.00
N VAL A 564 13.53 -27.25 -10.41
CA VAL A 564 13.08 -28.29 -11.34
C VAL A 564 11.97 -29.16 -10.76
N ASP A 565 12.03 -29.48 -9.46
CA ASP A 565 10.99 -30.28 -8.79
C ASP A 565 9.64 -29.53 -8.81
N ARG A 566 9.64 -28.22 -8.53
CA ARG A 566 8.41 -27.41 -8.50
C ARG A 566 7.84 -27.11 -9.88
N LEU A 567 8.70 -26.79 -10.84
CA LEU A 567 8.26 -26.56 -12.23
C LEU A 567 7.71 -27.83 -12.85
N GLY A 568 8.36 -28.97 -12.64
CA GLY A 568 7.89 -30.27 -13.12
C GLY A 568 6.52 -30.64 -12.56
N GLU A 569 6.32 -30.51 -11.23
CA GLU A 569 5.03 -30.76 -10.58
C GLU A 569 3.89 -29.88 -11.12
N LEU A 570 4.15 -28.57 -11.32
CA LEU A 570 3.11 -27.62 -11.71
C LEU A 570 2.66 -27.82 -13.16
N ILE A 571 3.62 -28.03 -14.06
CA ILE A 571 3.35 -28.22 -15.49
C ILE A 571 2.87 -29.64 -15.78
N HIS A 572 2.91 -30.54 -14.77
CA HIS A 572 2.64 -31.97 -14.93
C HIS A 572 3.53 -32.60 -16.02
N ALA A 573 4.77 -32.11 -16.13
CA ALA A 573 5.76 -32.67 -17.03
C ALA A 573 6.24 -34.03 -16.50
N ASP A 574 6.51 -34.98 -17.41
CA ASP A 574 7.09 -36.27 -17.05
C ASP A 574 8.57 -36.13 -16.63
N GLY A 575 9.25 -35.08 -17.14
CA GLY A 575 10.60 -34.71 -16.73
C GLY A 575 10.82 -33.19 -16.81
N CYS A 576 11.68 -32.66 -15.94
CA CYS A 576 12.13 -31.28 -16.00
C CYS A 576 13.64 -31.23 -15.73
N PHE A 577 14.41 -30.69 -16.67
CA PHE A 577 15.87 -30.74 -16.65
C PHE A 577 16.44 -29.33 -16.74
N MET A 578 17.41 -29.01 -15.89
CA MET A 578 18.12 -27.73 -15.93
C MET A 578 19.57 -27.95 -16.31
N THR A 579 20.10 -27.06 -17.15
CA THR A 579 21.51 -27.03 -17.56
C THR A 579 22.12 -25.67 -17.25
N LEU A 580 23.41 -25.64 -16.95
CA LEU A 580 24.26 -24.47 -17.11
C LEU A 580 24.90 -24.48 -18.50
N TRP A 581 25.35 -23.32 -18.97
CA TRP A 581 26.02 -23.18 -20.24
C TRP A 581 27.51 -22.92 -20.07
N ASP A 582 28.34 -23.79 -20.66
CA ASP A 582 29.76 -23.55 -20.85
C ASP A 582 29.96 -22.83 -22.18
N ALA A 583 30.26 -21.54 -22.11
CA ALA A 583 30.44 -20.70 -23.29
C ALA A 583 31.76 -21.00 -24.04
N GLU A 584 32.80 -21.49 -23.35
CA GLU A 584 34.10 -21.80 -23.97
C GLU A 584 33.99 -23.07 -24.82
N ASN A 585 33.41 -24.12 -24.23
CA ASN A 585 33.27 -25.41 -24.90
C ASN A 585 31.98 -25.55 -25.71
N ARG A 586 31.06 -24.56 -25.63
CA ARG A 586 29.72 -24.56 -26.23
C ARG A 586 28.91 -25.81 -25.88
N LEU A 587 28.96 -26.20 -24.61
CA LEU A 587 28.31 -27.42 -24.12
C LEU A 587 27.40 -27.12 -22.93
N PRO A 588 26.23 -27.78 -22.84
CA PRO A 588 25.43 -27.72 -21.63
C PRO A 588 26.04 -28.61 -20.54
N ILE A 589 26.09 -28.08 -19.32
CA ILE A 589 26.47 -28.80 -18.10
C ILE A 589 25.19 -29.16 -17.35
N PRO A 590 24.84 -30.44 -17.16
CA PRO A 590 23.67 -30.83 -16.38
C PRO A 590 23.75 -30.31 -14.94
N LEU A 591 22.68 -29.64 -14.47
CA LEU A 591 22.65 -29.04 -13.14
C LEU A 591 21.68 -29.75 -12.19
N ALA A 592 20.43 -29.93 -12.62
CA ALA A 592 19.39 -30.56 -11.80
C ALA A 592 18.32 -31.22 -12.68
N ALA A 593 17.62 -32.21 -12.11
CA ALA A 593 16.53 -32.92 -12.79
C ALA A 593 15.35 -33.24 -11.87
N TYR A 594 14.17 -33.35 -12.48
CA TYR A 594 12.94 -33.89 -11.95
C TYR A 594 12.40 -34.93 -12.92
N GLY A 595 11.82 -36.01 -12.41
CA GLY A 595 11.36 -37.14 -13.21
C GLY A 595 12.50 -38.03 -13.73
N PRO A 596 12.20 -39.25 -14.21
CA PRO A 596 13.21 -40.15 -14.72
C PRO A 596 13.82 -39.64 -16.04
N PRO A 597 15.16 -39.74 -16.24
CA PRO A 597 16.14 -40.40 -15.39
C PRO A 597 16.98 -39.41 -14.55
N LYS A 598 16.39 -38.84 -13.48
CA LYS A 598 17.04 -37.93 -12.51
C LYS A 598 18.38 -38.46 -11.96
N ASP A 599 18.46 -39.75 -11.66
CA ASP A 599 19.62 -40.37 -10.98
C ASP A 599 20.93 -40.35 -11.78
N VAL A 600 20.82 -40.27 -13.11
CA VAL A 600 21.99 -40.29 -14.03
C VAL A 600 22.17 -38.97 -14.78
N TYR A 601 21.29 -37.99 -14.56
CA TYR A 601 21.33 -36.73 -15.30
C TYR A 601 22.59 -35.91 -14.96
N GLY A 602 22.94 -35.80 -13.67
CA GLY A 602 24.11 -35.03 -13.23
C GLY A 602 25.47 -35.61 -13.64
N THR A 603 25.52 -36.87 -14.08
CA THR A 603 26.74 -37.54 -14.56
C THR A 603 26.81 -37.63 -16.09
N TYR A 604 25.76 -37.19 -16.80
CA TYR A 604 25.75 -37.15 -18.25
C TYR A 604 26.69 -36.05 -18.75
N THR A 605 27.50 -36.36 -19.76
CA THR A 605 28.35 -35.36 -20.42
C THR A 605 28.08 -35.43 -21.92
N PRO A 606 27.55 -34.36 -22.55
CA PRO A 606 27.33 -34.36 -23.99
C PRO A 606 28.66 -34.45 -24.74
N GLU A 607 28.66 -35.11 -25.91
CA GLU A 607 29.83 -35.13 -26.80
C GLU A 607 30.16 -33.72 -27.30
N HIS A 608 31.45 -33.42 -27.46
CA HIS A 608 31.89 -32.12 -27.93
C HIS A 608 31.40 -31.86 -29.37
N GLY A 609 30.67 -30.76 -29.57
CA GLY A 609 30.04 -30.40 -30.85
C GLY A 609 28.67 -31.05 -31.12
N ALA A 610 28.11 -31.82 -30.18
CA ALA A 610 26.76 -32.37 -30.31
C ALA A 610 25.68 -31.28 -30.34
N VAL A 611 24.65 -31.45 -31.17
CA VAL A 611 23.48 -30.55 -31.17
C VAL A 611 22.62 -30.89 -29.96
N THR A 612 22.41 -29.92 -29.08
CA THR A 612 21.62 -30.11 -27.85
C THR A 612 20.42 -29.16 -27.84
N PHE A 613 19.34 -29.55 -27.15
CA PHE A 613 18.18 -28.67 -26.96
C PHE A 613 18.57 -27.33 -26.33
N THR A 614 19.45 -27.33 -25.32
CA THR A 614 19.98 -26.12 -24.69
C THR A 614 20.71 -25.24 -25.69
N GLY A 615 21.68 -25.78 -26.44
CA GLY A 615 22.43 -25.03 -27.44
C GLY A 615 21.53 -24.41 -28.50
N SER A 616 20.61 -25.20 -29.05
CA SER A 616 19.63 -24.75 -30.05
C SER A 616 18.76 -23.59 -29.55
N ALA A 617 18.26 -23.66 -28.30
CA ALA A 617 17.42 -22.62 -27.73
C ALA A 617 18.19 -21.31 -27.47
N LEU A 618 19.44 -21.42 -27.02
CA LEU A 618 20.32 -20.27 -26.79
C LEU A 618 20.72 -19.60 -28.11
N GLU A 619 21.09 -20.37 -29.13
CA GLU A 619 21.47 -19.87 -30.47
C GLU A 619 20.31 -19.19 -31.20
N LEU A 620 19.11 -19.79 -31.16
CA LEU A 620 17.91 -19.22 -31.77
C LEU A 620 17.31 -18.06 -30.96
N ASN A 621 17.79 -17.85 -29.73
CA ASN A 621 17.37 -16.79 -28.83
C ASN A 621 15.85 -16.75 -28.60
N ARG A 622 15.22 -17.92 -28.47
CA ARG A 622 13.78 -18.07 -28.21
C ARG A 622 13.47 -19.39 -27.53
N THR A 623 12.33 -19.45 -26.86
CA THR A 623 11.72 -20.70 -26.39
C THR A 623 11.46 -21.64 -27.57
N LEU A 624 11.82 -22.91 -27.43
CA LEU A 624 11.57 -23.93 -28.43
C LEU A 624 10.42 -24.83 -27.99
N VAL A 625 9.38 -24.89 -28.82
CA VAL A 625 8.27 -25.83 -28.69
C VAL A 625 8.50 -26.96 -29.68
N VAL A 626 8.69 -28.17 -29.19
CA VAL A 626 8.94 -29.37 -30.00
C VAL A 626 7.83 -30.38 -29.72
N GLU A 627 6.85 -30.47 -30.62
CA GLU A 627 5.73 -31.40 -30.47
C GLU A 627 6.11 -32.86 -30.73
N ASP A 628 7.11 -33.08 -31.58
CA ASP A 628 7.66 -34.41 -31.89
C ASP A 628 9.19 -34.36 -31.85
N THR A 629 9.76 -34.96 -30.82
CA THR A 629 11.21 -35.09 -30.63
C THR A 629 11.84 -36.08 -31.60
N ALA A 630 11.10 -37.04 -32.17
CA ALA A 630 11.69 -38.08 -33.01
C ALA A 630 12.21 -37.54 -34.36
N SER A 631 11.69 -36.39 -34.81
CA SER A 631 11.98 -35.76 -36.10
C SER A 631 12.61 -34.36 -35.96
N THR A 632 13.02 -33.98 -34.75
CA THR A 632 13.48 -32.62 -34.45
C THR A 632 14.92 -32.35 -34.93
N PRO A 633 15.21 -31.17 -35.51
CA PRO A 633 16.58 -30.75 -35.82
C PRO A 633 17.30 -30.13 -34.61
N TYR A 634 16.62 -29.95 -33.48
CA TYR A 634 17.13 -29.16 -32.35
C TYR A 634 17.93 -29.98 -31.32
N ALA A 635 18.05 -31.30 -31.48
CA ALA A 635 18.90 -32.16 -30.67
C ALA A 635 19.30 -33.42 -31.43
N ASP A 636 20.50 -33.94 -31.14
CA ASP A 636 20.99 -35.18 -31.73
C ASP A 636 20.19 -36.41 -31.27
N GLN A 637 20.04 -37.38 -32.17
CA GLN A 637 19.24 -38.58 -31.95
C GLN A 637 19.73 -39.42 -30.75
N ARG A 638 21.03 -39.39 -30.44
CA ARG A 638 21.59 -40.08 -29.25
C ARG A 638 21.08 -39.49 -27.94
N ILE A 639 20.93 -38.16 -27.88
CA ILE A 639 20.40 -37.45 -26.70
C ILE A 639 18.92 -37.80 -26.51
N ILE A 640 18.15 -37.81 -27.60
CA ILE A 640 16.73 -38.17 -27.59
C ILE A 640 16.52 -39.63 -27.17
N GLN A 641 17.43 -40.54 -27.57
CA GLN A 641 17.39 -41.94 -27.13
C GLN A 641 17.72 -42.12 -25.64
N PHE A 642 18.65 -41.30 -25.12
CA PHE A 642 19.06 -41.36 -23.72
C PHE A 642 18.03 -40.72 -22.78
N PHE A 643 17.34 -39.67 -23.24
CA PHE A 643 16.25 -38.98 -22.55
C PHE A 643 14.94 -39.08 -23.35
N PRO A 644 14.30 -40.27 -23.40
CA PRO A 644 13.14 -40.51 -24.24
C PRO A 644 11.95 -39.66 -23.79
N SER A 645 11.55 -38.74 -24.66
CA SER A 645 10.35 -37.90 -24.54
C SER A 645 9.70 -37.81 -25.91
N LYS A 646 8.40 -37.51 -25.99
CA LYS A 646 7.67 -37.27 -27.25
C LYS A 646 7.55 -35.80 -27.59
N SER A 647 7.35 -34.95 -26.59
CA SER A 647 7.30 -33.50 -26.76
C SER A 647 8.16 -32.82 -25.71
N VAL A 648 8.80 -31.71 -26.07
CA VAL A 648 9.61 -30.90 -25.15
C VAL A 648 9.36 -29.40 -25.32
N LEU A 649 9.40 -28.67 -24.21
CA LEU A 649 9.45 -27.21 -24.16
C LEU A 649 10.80 -26.79 -23.58
N VAL A 650 11.59 -26.06 -24.36
CA VAL A 650 12.95 -25.64 -24.01
C VAL A 650 12.98 -24.14 -23.77
N LEU A 651 13.28 -23.74 -22.55
CA LEU A 651 13.26 -22.37 -22.07
C LEU A 651 14.70 -21.88 -21.88
N PRO A 652 15.18 -20.91 -22.67
CA PRO A 652 16.53 -20.38 -22.51
C PRO A 652 16.63 -19.56 -21.21
N LEU A 653 17.68 -19.82 -20.41
CA LEU A 653 18.03 -19.03 -19.25
C LEU A 653 19.04 -17.96 -19.68
N LYS A 654 18.55 -16.73 -19.89
CA LYS A 654 19.37 -15.58 -20.26
C LYS A 654 19.13 -14.42 -19.31
N ALA A 655 20.21 -13.77 -18.86
CA ALA A 655 20.14 -12.54 -18.08
C ALA A 655 21.23 -11.58 -18.54
N ASN A 656 20.92 -10.28 -18.66
CA ASN A 656 21.85 -9.23 -19.10
C ASN A 656 22.67 -9.55 -20.38
N LYS A 657 22.05 -10.22 -21.36
CA LYS A 657 22.68 -10.71 -22.62
C LYS A 657 23.70 -11.85 -22.45
N LYS A 658 23.82 -12.43 -21.24
CA LYS A 658 24.62 -13.61 -20.97
C LYS A 658 23.76 -14.87 -21.11
N ASP A 659 24.28 -15.85 -21.83
CA ASP A 659 23.69 -17.18 -21.95
C ASP A 659 24.10 -18.01 -20.73
N LEU A 660 23.13 -18.36 -19.88
CA LEU A 660 23.39 -19.05 -18.61
C LEU A 660 23.06 -20.55 -18.67
N GLY A 661 22.14 -20.97 -19.54
CA GLY A 661 21.68 -22.36 -19.61
C GLY A 661 20.27 -22.50 -20.19
N ALA A 662 19.59 -23.60 -19.89
CA ALA A 662 18.18 -23.80 -20.24
C ALA A 662 17.43 -24.66 -19.21
N ILE A 663 16.10 -24.55 -19.23
CA ILE A 663 15.17 -25.50 -18.62
C ILE A 663 14.45 -26.27 -19.72
N ILE A 664 14.36 -27.59 -19.60
CA ILE A 664 13.74 -28.48 -20.57
C ILE A 664 12.62 -29.22 -19.86
N LEU A 665 11.38 -28.92 -20.23
CA LEU A 665 10.18 -29.64 -19.78
C LEU A 665 9.88 -30.73 -20.81
N ALA A 666 9.75 -31.97 -20.34
CA ALA A 666 9.63 -33.15 -21.19
C ALA A 666 8.36 -33.94 -20.89
N PHE A 667 7.70 -34.41 -21.96
CA PHE A 667 6.45 -35.17 -21.91
C PHE A 667 6.61 -36.47 -22.70
N ASN A 668 6.20 -37.59 -22.11
CA ASN A 668 6.27 -38.93 -22.68
C ASN A 668 5.19 -39.20 -23.72
N LYS A 669 4.14 -38.37 -23.74
CA LYS A 669 3.07 -38.37 -24.74
C LYS A 669 3.13 -37.09 -25.55
N ARG A 670 2.48 -37.09 -26.71
CA ARG A 670 2.32 -35.86 -27.50
C ARG A 670 1.54 -34.85 -26.65
N HIS A 671 2.14 -33.69 -26.42
CA HIS A 671 1.57 -32.60 -25.63
C HIS A 671 1.36 -31.39 -26.52
N GLU A 672 0.16 -30.82 -26.48
CA GLU A 672 -0.19 -29.60 -27.20
C GLU A 672 -0.06 -28.43 -26.24
N PHE A 673 0.99 -27.62 -26.45
CA PHE A 673 1.35 -26.55 -25.53
C PHE A 673 0.39 -25.38 -25.65
N GLN A 674 -0.29 -25.06 -24.55
CA GLN A 674 -1.14 -23.88 -24.52
C GLN A 674 -0.31 -22.60 -24.33
N LYS A 675 -0.83 -21.48 -24.85
CA LYS A 675 -0.13 -20.19 -24.80
C LYS A 675 0.16 -19.72 -23.37
N ASP A 676 -0.77 -19.97 -22.44
CA ASP A 676 -0.63 -19.64 -21.02
C ASP A 676 0.44 -20.49 -20.33
N GLU A 677 0.56 -21.77 -20.69
CA GLU A 677 1.61 -22.69 -20.21
C GLU A 677 3.02 -22.21 -20.60
N ILE A 678 3.18 -21.76 -21.85
CA ILE A 678 4.45 -21.21 -22.35
C ILE A 678 4.79 -19.91 -21.62
N GLU A 679 3.84 -18.96 -21.54
CA GLU A 679 4.06 -17.65 -20.90
C GLU A 679 4.49 -17.77 -19.43
N ILE A 680 3.87 -18.66 -18.66
CA ILE A 680 4.22 -18.88 -17.25
C ILE A 680 5.62 -19.49 -17.13
N SER A 681 5.94 -20.45 -18.00
CA SER A 681 7.23 -21.13 -18.01
C SER A 681 8.37 -20.18 -18.40
N GLU A 682 8.15 -19.29 -19.36
CA GLU A 682 9.09 -18.23 -19.74
C GLU A 682 9.35 -17.24 -18.60
N GLN A 683 8.29 -16.81 -17.89
CA GLN A 683 8.43 -15.94 -16.72
C GLN A 683 9.24 -16.60 -15.61
N ALA A 684 8.98 -17.87 -15.34
CA ALA A 684 9.75 -18.63 -14.35
C ALA A 684 11.23 -18.73 -14.78
N ALA A 685 11.49 -19.09 -16.04
CA ALA A 685 12.84 -19.17 -16.60
C ALA A 685 13.62 -17.84 -16.49
N ALA A 686 12.97 -16.70 -16.75
CA ALA A 686 13.59 -15.39 -16.61
C ALA A 686 14.00 -15.08 -15.15
N LEU A 687 13.14 -15.39 -14.16
CA LEU A 687 13.48 -15.21 -12.75
C LEU A 687 14.62 -16.13 -12.31
N ILE A 688 14.63 -17.37 -12.80
CA ILE A 688 15.68 -18.35 -12.51
C ILE A 688 17.00 -17.90 -13.11
N ALA A 689 17.00 -17.38 -14.33
CA ALA A 689 18.19 -16.81 -14.98
C ALA A 689 18.79 -15.67 -14.15
N LEU A 690 17.96 -14.74 -13.65
CA LEU A 690 18.41 -13.66 -12.75
C LEU A 690 18.99 -14.20 -11.43
N ALA A 691 18.38 -15.23 -10.85
CA ALA A 691 18.88 -15.85 -9.63
C ALA A 691 20.25 -16.51 -9.87
N LEU A 692 20.41 -17.27 -10.96
CA LEU A 692 21.67 -17.90 -11.33
C LEU A 692 22.79 -16.88 -11.59
N GLU A 693 22.48 -15.77 -12.28
CA GLU A 693 23.43 -14.67 -12.49
C GLU A 693 23.91 -14.08 -11.15
N LYS A 694 22.98 -13.82 -10.22
CA LYS A 694 23.31 -13.36 -8.88
C LYS A 694 24.24 -14.33 -8.16
N PHE A 695 23.95 -15.64 -8.18
CA PHE A 695 24.80 -16.63 -7.52
C PHE A 695 26.22 -16.66 -8.11
N GLN A 696 26.35 -16.67 -9.43
CA GLN A 696 27.66 -16.61 -10.09
C GLN A 696 28.45 -15.35 -9.69
N ALA A 697 27.78 -14.19 -9.67
CA ALA A 697 28.41 -12.93 -9.29
C ALA A 697 28.87 -12.91 -7.82
N VAL A 698 28.06 -13.46 -6.90
CA VAL A 698 28.41 -13.54 -5.47
C VAL A 698 29.61 -14.47 -5.25
N GLU A 699 29.64 -15.61 -5.92
CA GLU A 699 30.71 -16.60 -5.77
C GLU A 699 32.03 -16.07 -6.32
N GLU A 700 32.01 -15.38 -7.46
CA GLU A 700 33.17 -14.73 -8.05
C GLU A 700 33.69 -13.56 -7.20
N ALA A 701 32.79 -12.77 -6.60
CA ALA A 701 33.15 -11.72 -5.66
C ALA A 701 33.78 -12.29 -4.39
N LYS A 702 33.23 -13.37 -3.83
CA LYS A 702 33.76 -14.04 -2.65
C LYS A 702 35.16 -14.61 -2.91
N ARG A 703 35.35 -15.28 -4.05
CA ARG A 703 36.66 -15.84 -4.44
C ARG A 703 37.72 -14.75 -4.59
N ARG A 704 37.37 -13.61 -5.18
CA ARG A 704 38.24 -12.44 -5.28
C ARG A 704 38.59 -11.86 -3.90
N ALA A 705 37.60 -11.70 -3.02
CA ALA A 705 37.79 -11.18 -1.68
C ALA A 705 38.70 -12.09 -0.82
N ASP A 706 38.46 -13.41 -0.82
CA ASP A 706 39.25 -14.37 -0.04
C ASP A 706 40.71 -14.44 -0.52
N THR A 707 40.92 -14.36 -1.83
CA THR A 707 42.26 -14.32 -2.44
C THR A 707 42.99 -13.04 -2.03
N SER A 708 42.32 -11.89 -2.16
CA SER A 708 42.88 -10.59 -1.77
C SER A 708 43.23 -10.51 -0.28
N GLU A 709 42.34 -10.99 0.59
CA GLU A 709 42.56 -10.98 2.04
C GLU A 709 43.72 -11.89 2.46
N THR A 710 43.88 -13.03 1.78
CA THR A 710 44.97 -13.98 2.03
C THR A 710 46.32 -13.39 1.61
N LEU A 711 46.40 -12.79 0.42
CA LEU A 711 47.59 -12.09 -0.07
C LEU A 711 47.95 -10.91 0.84
N ARG A 712 46.94 -10.13 1.27
CA ARG A 712 47.11 -9.00 2.17
C ARG A 712 47.68 -9.42 3.53
N LYS A 713 47.13 -10.47 4.16
CA LYS A 713 47.61 -10.99 5.45
C LYS A 713 49.03 -11.50 5.39
N ALA A 714 49.37 -12.30 4.36
CA ALA A 714 50.72 -12.81 4.16
C ALA A 714 51.73 -11.67 4.01
N SER A 715 51.38 -10.64 3.22
CA SER A 715 52.24 -9.48 2.99
C SER A 715 52.44 -8.64 4.27
N MET A 716 51.40 -8.48 5.11
CA MET A 716 51.49 -7.74 6.38
C MET A 716 52.36 -8.44 7.43
N GLU A 717 52.25 -9.77 7.57
CA GLU A 717 53.06 -10.52 8.54
C GLU A 717 54.56 -10.49 8.22
N ILE A 718 54.88 -10.45 6.92
CA ILE A 718 56.24 -10.32 6.41
C ILE A 718 56.76 -8.90 6.67
N ALA A 719 55.98 -7.87 6.35
CA ALA A 719 56.38 -6.47 6.54
C ALA A 719 56.55 -6.06 8.02
N ALA A 720 55.76 -6.62 8.94
CA ALA A 720 55.85 -6.30 10.37
C ALA A 720 57.13 -6.83 11.06
N LYS A 721 57.87 -7.76 10.42
CA LYS A 721 59.07 -8.39 10.99
C LYS A 721 60.38 -7.94 10.33
N LEU A 722 60.30 -7.26 9.19
CA LEU A 722 61.46 -6.85 8.38
C LEU A 722 61.73 -5.36 8.56
N GLU A 723 63.00 -4.97 8.42
CA GLU A 723 63.34 -3.55 8.25
C GLU A 723 62.79 -3.02 6.91
N MET A 724 62.48 -1.72 6.83
CA MET A 724 61.79 -1.10 5.68
C MET A 724 62.42 -1.46 4.33
N GLU A 725 63.75 -1.48 4.26
CA GLU A 725 64.52 -1.86 3.06
C GLU A 725 64.29 -3.32 2.65
N GLN A 726 64.27 -4.24 3.61
CA GLN A 726 64.03 -5.67 3.36
C GLN A 726 62.59 -5.94 2.92
N ALA A 727 61.63 -5.18 3.46
CA ALA A 727 60.23 -5.26 3.04
C ALA A 727 60.05 -4.80 1.59
N VAL A 728 60.68 -3.69 1.20
CA VAL A 728 60.65 -3.18 -0.18
C VAL A 728 61.25 -4.17 -1.17
N ASN A 729 62.42 -4.75 -0.86
CA ASN A 729 63.07 -5.69 -1.78
C ASN A 729 62.21 -6.94 -2.05
N HIS A 730 61.56 -7.48 -1.01
CA HIS A 730 60.69 -8.64 -1.18
C HIS A 730 59.41 -8.31 -1.98
N ILE A 731 58.85 -7.13 -1.77
CA ILE A 731 57.70 -6.62 -2.54
C ILE A 731 58.05 -6.53 -4.03
N LEU A 732 59.22 -5.96 -4.35
CA LEU A 732 59.66 -5.83 -5.74
C LEU A 732 59.94 -7.20 -6.37
N GLU A 733 60.53 -8.14 -5.61
CA GLU A 733 60.71 -9.52 -6.06
C GLU A 733 59.37 -10.18 -6.45
N GLN A 734 58.30 -9.95 -5.68
CA GLN A 734 56.97 -10.44 -6.02
C GLN A 734 56.38 -9.78 -7.27
N LEU A 735 56.60 -8.48 -7.46
CA LEU A 735 56.17 -7.77 -8.66
C LEU A 735 56.77 -8.38 -9.94
N SER A 736 58.02 -8.85 -9.88
CA SER A 736 58.71 -9.45 -11.03
C SER A 736 58.05 -10.72 -11.57
N GLN A 737 57.21 -11.37 -10.76
CA GLN A 737 56.45 -12.56 -11.16
C GLN A 737 55.21 -12.23 -11.99
N VAL A 738 54.75 -10.98 -11.97
CA VAL A 738 53.51 -10.54 -12.62
C VAL A 738 53.79 -9.57 -13.76
N ILE A 739 54.76 -8.67 -13.57
CA ILE A 739 55.24 -7.75 -14.60
C ILE A 739 56.75 -8.00 -14.77
N PRO A 740 57.20 -8.51 -15.94
CA PRO A 740 58.62 -8.59 -16.25
C PRO A 740 59.23 -7.18 -16.28
N TYR A 741 60.35 -6.98 -15.59
CA TYR A 741 61.11 -5.73 -15.60
C TYR A 741 62.60 -6.02 -15.38
N ASP A 742 63.47 -5.09 -15.78
CA ASP A 742 64.93 -5.20 -15.59
C ASP A 742 65.37 -4.63 -14.25
N SER A 743 64.84 -3.46 -13.88
CA SER A 743 64.97 -2.92 -12.53
C SER A 743 63.68 -2.26 -12.04
N ALA A 744 63.54 -2.14 -10.73
CA ALA A 744 62.45 -1.41 -10.11
C ALA A 744 62.92 -0.75 -8.83
N SER A 745 62.26 0.34 -8.43
CA SER A 745 62.54 1.03 -7.18
C SER A 745 61.28 1.56 -6.52
N VAL A 746 61.30 1.62 -5.19
CA VAL A 746 60.28 2.33 -4.41
C VAL A 746 60.88 3.63 -3.91
N GLN A 747 60.14 4.71 -4.10
CA GLN A 747 60.54 6.06 -3.72
C GLN A 747 59.50 6.66 -2.78
N MET A 748 59.95 7.32 -1.73
CA MET A 748 59.08 8.01 -0.76
C MET A 748 59.29 9.51 -0.81
N LEU A 749 58.21 10.27 -0.59
CA LEU A 749 58.27 11.72 -0.54
C LEU A 749 58.75 12.19 0.85
N GLU A 750 59.94 12.78 0.92
CA GLU A 750 60.54 13.35 2.14
C GLU A 750 60.94 14.80 1.92
N ASN A 751 60.37 15.75 2.68
CA ASN A 751 60.76 17.17 2.66
C ASN A 751 60.82 17.81 1.25
N SER A 752 59.89 17.43 0.35
CA SER A 752 59.83 17.87 -1.06
C SER A 752 60.84 17.21 -2.00
N ASP A 753 61.51 16.14 -1.56
CA ASP A 753 62.32 15.28 -2.42
C ASP A 753 61.72 13.87 -2.47
N MET A 754 61.71 13.26 -3.65
CA MET A 754 61.51 11.83 -3.82
C MET A 754 62.83 11.11 -3.54
N VAL A 755 62.83 10.23 -2.54
CA VAL A 755 64.02 9.51 -2.09
C VAL A 755 63.85 8.03 -2.39
N ILE A 756 64.83 7.42 -3.08
CA ILE A 756 64.83 5.98 -3.30
C ILE A 756 65.11 5.25 -1.97
N ILE A 757 64.14 4.48 -1.48
CA ILE A 757 64.24 3.75 -0.20
C ILE A 757 64.52 2.25 -0.37
N GLY A 758 64.45 1.74 -1.59
CA GLY A 758 64.80 0.36 -1.92
C GLY A 758 64.61 0.07 -3.41
N GLY A 759 65.18 -1.04 -3.88
CA GLY A 759 65.20 -1.36 -5.30
C GLY A 759 65.62 -2.80 -5.59
N HIS A 760 65.21 -3.29 -6.76
CA HIS A 760 65.48 -4.64 -7.24
C HIS A 760 65.99 -4.58 -8.69
N GLY A 761 66.90 -5.48 -9.08
CA GLY A 761 67.45 -5.53 -10.46
C GLY A 761 68.63 -4.59 -10.77
N TRP A 762 69.18 -3.88 -9.78
CA TRP A 762 70.34 -3.00 -9.96
C TRP A 762 71.68 -3.74 -9.74
N GLU A 763 72.70 -3.47 -10.57
CA GLU A 763 74.05 -4.07 -10.40
C GLU A 763 74.71 -3.69 -9.06
N ASN A 764 74.57 -2.43 -8.63
CA ASN A 764 75.01 -1.95 -7.32
C ASN A 764 73.92 -1.11 -6.65
N LEU A 765 73.02 -1.77 -5.91
CA LEU A 765 71.90 -1.12 -5.24
C LEU A 765 72.32 -0.02 -4.25
N SER A 766 73.51 -0.13 -3.65
CA SER A 766 74.04 0.86 -2.69
C SER A 766 74.39 2.22 -3.31
N GLU A 767 74.57 2.28 -4.64
CA GLU A 767 74.79 3.54 -5.37
C GLU A 767 73.48 4.29 -5.68
N VAL A 768 72.33 3.60 -5.57
CA VAL A 768 71.01 4.10 -5.96
C VAL A 768 70.17 4.47 -4.74
N ILE A 769 70.26 3.69 -3.66
CA ILE A 769 69.56 3.97 -2.40
C ILE A 769 69.98 5.34 -1.85
N GLY A 770 68.99 6.15 -1.46
CA GLY A 770 69.20 7.50 -0.93
C GLY A 770 69.34 8.60 -1.98
N THR A 771 69.28 8.25 -3.28
CA THR A 771 69.20 9.25 -4.37
C THR A 771 67.94 10.09 -4.20
N ARG A 772 68.09 11.41 -4.34
CA ARG A 772 67.02 12.40 -4.14
C ARG A 772 66.67 13.09 -5.45
N PHE A 773 65.37 13.20 -5.73
CA PHE A 773 64.83 13.96 -6.85
C PHE A 773 63.89 15.04 -6.34
N PRO A 774 64.13 16.33 -6.60
CA PRO A 774 63.28 17.41 -6.11
C PRO A 774 61.88 17.36 -6.75
N VAL A 775 60.85 17.61 -5.95
CA VAL A 775 59.45 17.75 -6.38
C VAL A 775 58.87 19.05 -5.79
N PRO A 776 58.54 20.07 -6.62
CA PRO A 776 58.59 20.04 -8.08
C PRO A 776 60.02 20.17 -8.64
N GLY A 777 60.31 19.43 -9.71
CA GLY A 777 61.59 19.48 -10.41
C GLY A 777 61.48 19.02 -11.86
N ASP A 778 62.54 19.22 -12.65
CA ASP A 778 62.62 18.75 -14.04
C ASP A 778 62.96 17.25 -14.07
N ASN A 779 62.04 16.41 -13.62
CA ASN A 779 62.16 14.96 -13.59
C ASN A 779 60.77 14.27 -13.71
N PRO A 780 60.71 13.02 -14.21
CA PRO A 780 59.45 12.29 -14.38
C PRO A 780 58.67 12.05 -13.08
N ASN A 781 59.34 11.99 -11.93
CA ASN A 781 58.69 11.76 -10.63
C ASN A 781 57.72 12.88 -10.27
N THR A 782 58.04 14.13 -10.64
CA THR A 782 57.17 15.29 -10.40
C THR A 782 55.79 15.11 -11.04
N VAL A 783 55.74 14.57 -12.26
CA VAL A 783 54.48 14.33 -12.97
C VAL A 783 53.59 13.33 -12.23
N VAL A 784 54.17 12.23 -11.74
CA VAL A 784 53.43 11.17 -11.01
C VAL A 784 52.89 11.70 -9.69
N ILE A 785 53.70 12.46 -8.95
CA ILE A 785 53.31 12.97 -7.62
C ILE A 785 52.29 14.11 -7.72
N GLU A 786 52.42 15.01 -8.69
CA GLU A 786 51.48 16.13 -8.86
C GLU A 786 50.13 15.70 -9.45
N THR A 787 50.12 14.72 -10.38
CA THR A 787 48.88 14.24 -10.98
C THR A 787 48.17 13.20 -10.11
N GLY A 788 48.93 12.42 -9.34
CA GLY A 788 48.41 11.24 -8.65
C GLY A 788 48.02 10.11 -9.62
N GLU A 789 48.50 10.15 -10.86
CA GLU A 789 48.20 9.19 -11.92
C GLU A 789 49.49 8.49 -12.42
N PRO A 790 49.40 7.26 -12.98
CA PRO A 790 50.54 6.60 -13.60
C PRO A 790 51.12 7.41 -14.77
N TYR A 791 52.44 7.42 -14.89
CA TYR A 791 53.15 8.06 -16.00
C TYR A 791 54.10 7.08 -16.69
N TYR A 792 53.82 6.82 -17.96
CA TYR A 792 54.59 5.90 -18.80
C TYR A 792 55.44 6.65 -19.82
N LEU A 793 56.73 6.31 -19.85
CA LEU A 793 57.71 6.81 -20.79
C LEU A 793 58.21 5.66 -21.69
N PRO A 794 57.77 5.60 -22.96
CA PRO A 794 58.21 4.54 -23.88
C PRO A 794 59.68 4.68 -24.29
N ASP A 795 60.26 5.89 -24.22
CA ASP A 795 61.69 6.16 -24.43
C ASP A 795 62.19 7.15 -23.37
N ALA A 796 62.64 6.59 -22.24
CA ALA A 796 62.95 7.34 -21.02
C ALA A 796 64.10 8.33 -21.22
N GLY A 797 65.17 7.92 -21.91
CA GLY A 797 66.36 8.75 -22.16
C GLY A 797 66.14 9.96 -23.08
N LYS A 798 65.02 10.02 -23.83
CA LYS A 798 64.62 11.23 -24.57
C LYS A 798 64.01 12.30 -23.68
N VAL A 799 63.35 11.89 -22.60
CA VAL A 799 62.59 12.78 -21.72
C VAL A 799 63.45 13.26 -20.55
N PHE A 800 64.28 12.39 -19.98
CA PHE A 800 65.13 12.73 -18.84
C PHE A 800 66.57 12.28 -19.07
N SER A 801 67.50 13.25 -19.09
CA SER A 801 68.89 12.99 -19.49
C SER A 801 69.67 12.12 -18.52
N GLN A 802 69.29 12.08 -17.23
CA GLN A 802 69.97 11.24 -16.24
C GLN A 802 69.81 9.74 -16.52
N PHE A 803 68.78 9.32 -17.26
CA PHE A 803 68.66 7.93 -17.76
C PHE A 803 69.69 7.57 -18.84
N LYS A 804 70.63 8.48 -19.20
CA LYS A 804 71.78 8.20 -20.06
C LYS A 804 73.09 8.03 -19.29
N GLU A 805 73.09 8.30 -17.99
CA GLU A 805 74.26 8.28 -17.12
C GLU A 805 74.20 7.11 -16.15
N ALA A 806 75.34 6.54 -15.77
CA ALA A 806 75.39 5.50 -14.75
C ALA A 806 74.98 6.07 -13.38
N PRO A 807 74.23 5.32 -12.54
CA PRO A 807 73.85 3.91 -12.69
C PRO A 807 72.53 3.68 -13.47
N HIS A 808 71.89 4.71 -14.03
CA HIS A 808 70.55 4.65 -14.63
C HIS A 808 70.53 4.42 -16.16
N ASN A 809 71.68 4.23 -16.78
CA ASN A 809 71.86 4.20 -18.23
C ASN A 809 71.25 2.97 -18.94
N HIS A 810 70.83 1.95 -18.19
CA HIS A 810 70.09 0.82 -18.74
C HIS A 810 68.59 1.08 -18.89
N ILE A 811 68.04 2.15 -18.31
CA ILE A 811 66.60 2.45 -18.36
C ILE A 811 66.22 3.02 -19.73
N ARG A 812 65.52 2.22 -20.55
CA ARG A 812 65.09 2.59 -21.91
C ARG A 812 63.60 2.88 -21.99
N SER A 813 62.77 2.21 -21.21
CA SER A 813 61.40 2.60 -20.92
C SER A 813 61.13 2.59 -19.42
N TRP A 814 60.23 3.46 -18.96
CA TRP A 814 60.01 3.73 -17.53
C TRP A 814 58.53 3.90 -17.24
N LEU A 815 58.05 3.25 -16.18
CA LEU A 815 56.69 3.39 -15.67
C LEU A 815 56.72 3.81 -14.21
N GLY A 816 56.27 5.03 -13.94
CA GLY A 816 56.07 5.54 -12.58
C GLY A 816 54.61 5.43 -12.17
N VAL A 817 54.36 4.78 -11.04
CA VAL A 817 53.01 4.56 -10.50
C VAL A 817 52.92 5.15 -9.10
N PRO A 818 51.91 5.97 -8.80
CA PRO A 818 51.81 6.64 -7.51
C PRO A 818 51.46 5.66 -6.40
N LEU A 819 52.08 5.84 -5.23
CA LEU A 819 51.69 5.18 -3.99
C LEU A 819 50.68 6.08 -3.28
N LEU A 820 49.38 5.74 -3.36
CA LEU A 820 48.29 6.60 -2.89
C LEU A 820 47.77 6.17 -1.52
N ILE A 821 47.61 7.14 -0.61
CA ILE A 821 46.90 6.95 0.67
C ILE A 821 45.92 8.08 0.88
N GLY A 822 44.65 7.74 1.05
CA GLY A 822 43.58 8.73 1.20
C GLY A 822 43.48 9.70 0.01
N GLY A 823 43.94 9.27 -1.18
CA GLY A 823 43.99 10.10 -2.40
C GLY A 823 45.24 10.98 -2.56
N ASN A 824 46.17 10.98 -1.60
CA ASN A 824 47.44 11.71 -1.70
C ASN A 824 48.59 10.77 -2.05
N ALA A 825 49.47 11.18 -2.97
CA ALA A 825 50.69 10.44 -3.29
C ALA A 825 51.72 10.61 -2.17
N ILE A 826 52.02 9.51 -1.48
CA ILE A 826 53.07 9.44 -0.42
C ILE A 826 54.43 9.04 -1.00
N GLY A 827 54.45 8.59 -2.24
CA GLY A 827 55.63 8.11 -2.96
C GLY A 827 55.26 7.59 -4.34
N LEU A 828 56.18 6.87 -4.98
CA LEU A 828 55.93 6.16 -6.23
C LEU A 828 56.69 4.84 -6.32
N LEU A 829 56.16 3.93 -7.12
CA LEU A 829 56.81 2.73 -7.61
C LEU A 829 57.30 3.02 -9.03
N ALA A 830 58.61 2.88 -9.25
CA ALA A 830 59.23 3.00 -10.57
C ALA A 830 59.59 1.61 -11.09
N ILE A 831 59.15 1.29 -12.30
CA ILE A 831 59.43 0.04 -13.00
C ILE A 831 60.17 0.38 -14.29
N ASP A 832 61.30 -0.27 -14.51
CA ASP A 832 62.26 0.07 -15.55
C ASP A 832 62.48 -1.13 -16.47
N SER A 833 62.59 -0.87 -17.78
CA SER A 833 62.98 -1.88 -18.79
C SER A 833 64.14 -1.36 -19.65
N ALA A 834 65.02 -2.29 -20.05
CA ALA A 834 66.13 -2.08 -20.96
C ALA A 834 65.70 -2.05 -22.43
N GLU A 835 64.42 -2.32 -22.72
CA GLU A 835 63.82 -2.20 -24.04
C GLU A 835 62.97 -0.92 -24.16
N ILE A 836 62.84 -0.41 -25.39
CA ILE A 836 61.95 0.71 -25.71
C ILE A 836 60.51 0.18 -25.83
N ASP A 837 59.57 0.94 -25.28
CA ASP A 837 58.13 0.71 -25.39
C ASP A 837 57.63 -0.67 -24.87
N ASP A 838 58.15 -1.11 -23.71
CA ASP A 838 57.99 -2.48 -23.23
C ASP A 838 56.74 -2.71 -22.34
N PHE A 839 56.08 -1.64 -21.85
CA PHE A 839 54.91 -1.74 -20.98
C PHE A 839 53.59 -1.50 -21.72
N LYS A 840 52.64 -2.42 -21.56
CA LYS A 840 51.28 -2.34 -22.13
C LYS A 840 50.30 -1.74 -21.13
N LYS A 841 49.08 -1.47 -21.62
CA LYS A 841 48.00 -0.93 -20.79
C LYS A 841 47.65 -1.87 -19.64
N GLU A 842 47.64 -3.18 -19.88
CA GLU A 842 47.39 -4.19 -18.85
C GLU A 842 48.46 -4.15 -17.76
N ASP A 843 49.73 -3.93 -18.12
CA ASP A 843 50.84 -3.82 -17.16
C ASP A 843 50.68 -2.58 -16.26
N ILE A 844 50.21 -1.46 -16.82
CA ILE A 844 49.93 -0.24 -16.06
C ILE A 844 48.79 -0.47 -15.04
N GLU A 845 47.72 -1.15 -15.45
CA GLU A 845 46.58 -1.47 -14.56
C GLU A 845 47.02 -2.40 -13.41
N ILE A 846 47.80 -3.44 -13.71
CA ILE A 846 48.38 -4.35 -12.72
C ILE A 846 49.34 -3.61 -11.77
N ALA A 847 50.22 -2.77 -12.31
CA ALA A 847 51.18 -2.00 -11.53
C ALA A 847 50.48 -1.03 -10.57
N LEU A 848 49.37 -0.42 -10.99
CA LEU A 848 48.54 0.46 -10.14
C LEU A 848 47.85 -0.31 -9.01
N GLU A 849 47.26 -1.46 -9.30
CA GLU A 849 46.68 -2.33 -8.26
C GLU A 849 47.74 -2.77 -7.24
N PHE A 850 48.93 -3.11 -7.73
CA PHE A 850 50.06 -3.50 -6.89
C PHE A 850 50.55 -2.32 -6.04
N ALA A 851 50.77 -1.15 -6.64
CA ALA A 851 51.20 0.07 -5.96
C ALA A 851 50.26 0.47 -4.81
N ASN A 852 48.94 0.32 -4.99
CA ASN A 852 47.96 0.56 -3.92
C ASN A 852 48.15 -0.39 -2.72
N GLN A 853 48.48 -1.67 -2.96
CA GLN A 853 48.78 -2.61 -1.88
C GLN A 853 50.09 -2.25 -1.17
N VAL A 854 51.12 -1.88 -1.94
CA VAL A 854 52.43 -1.47 -1.42
C VAL A 854 52.32 -0.21 -0.57
N ALA A 855 51.55 0.78 -1.00
CA ALA A 855 51.32 2.03 -0.26
C ALA A 855 50.80 1.74 1.16
N ILE A 856 49.78 0.88 1.28
CA ILE A 856 49.21 0.49 2.58
C ILE A 856 50.23 -0.22 3.46
N VAL A 857 51.05 -1.11 2.89
CA VAL A 857 52.07 -1.86 3.64
C VAL A 857 53.14 -0.91 4.18
N LEU A 858 53.65 0.01 3.36
CA LEU A 858 54.69 0.95 3.75
C LEU A 858 54.20 1.98 4.76
N GLU A 859 52.97 2.47 4.65
CA GLU A 859 52.41 3.40 5.63
C GLU A 859 52.17 2.73 6.98
N ASN A 860 51.71 1.48 6.99
CA ASN A 860 51.58 0.73 8.25
C ASN A 860 52.94 0.49 8.89
N ALA A 861 53.99 0.17 8.10
CA ALA A 861 55.35 0.04 8.62
C ALA A 861 55.87 1.36 9.20
N ARG A 862 55.62 2.49 8.51
CA ARG A 862 55.95 3.85 8.96
C ARG A 862 55.24 4.20 10.26
N ILE A 863 53.91 4.03 10.32
CA ILE A 863 53.10 4.28 11.54
C ILE A 863 53.57 3.39 12.69
N TYR A 864 53.86 2.12 12.44
CA TYR A 864 54.34 1.21 13.48
C TYR A 864 55.68 1.67 14.05
N GLN A 865 56.60 2.14 13.20
CA GLN A 865 57.87 2.73 13.63
C GLN A 865 57.66 4.05 14.40
N GLU A 866 56.74 4.92 13.96
CA GLU A 866 56.40 6.17 14.66
C GLU A 866 55.78 5.92 16.04
N VAL A 867 54.85 4.97 16.16
CA VAL A 867 54.24 4.56 17.43
C VAL A 867 55.30 3.99 18.39
N GLN A 868 56.25 3.21 17.89
CA GLN A 868 57.40 2.73 18.68
C GLN A 868 58.30 3.87 19.16
N ALA A 869 58.41 4.96 18.40
CA ALA A 869 59.24 6.11 18.70
C ALA A 869 58.58 7.13 19.66
N GLN A 870 57.25 7.18 19.73
CA GLN A 870 56.53 8.24 20.48
C GLN A 870 56.46 8.08 22.00
N ALA A 871 56.82 6.93 22.57
CA ALA A 871 56.86 6.74 24.03
C ALA A 871 58.23 7.12 24.62
N VAL A 872 58.54 8.42 24.74
CA VAL A 872 59.85 8.92 25.26
C VAL A 872 59.83 9.51 26.67
N ILE A 873 58.65 9.77 27.25
CA ILE A 873 58.49 10.33 28.60
C ILE A 873 58.03 9.22 29.58
N ASP A 874 58.58 9.22 30.80
CA ASP A 874 58.12 8.38 31.90
C ASP A 874 56.83 8.99 32.50
N PRO A 875 55.70 8.27 32.50
CA PRO A 875 54.41 8.84 32.87
C PRO A 875 54.29 9.17 34.37
N LEU A 876 55.16 8.60 35.22
CA LEU A 876 55.16 8.90 36.65
C LEU A 876 55.94 10.18 36.96
N THR A 877 57.10 10.37 36.34
CA THR A 877 58.07 11.42 36.71
C THR A 877 58.13 12.61 35.76
N GLU A 878 57.48 12.52 34.59
CA GLU A 878 57.55 13.52 33.50
C GLU A 878 58.98 13.82 33.00
N LEU A 879 59.93 12.93 33.31
CA LEU A 879 61.28 12.92 32.76
C LEU A 879 61.33 12.06 31.49
N TYR A 880 62.43 12.11 30.76
CA TYR A 880 62.64 11.12 29.70
C TYR A 880 62.64 9.71 30.32
N ASN A 881 61.97 8.75 29.70
CA ASN A 881 62.17 7.35 30.07
C ASN A 881 63.54 6.88 29.56
N ARG A 882 63.99 5.70 30.01
CA ARG A 882 65.31 5.16 29.63
C ARG A 882 65.57 5.19 28.12
N ARG A 883 64.58 4.84 27.28
CA ARG A 883 64.71 4.84 25.82
C ARG A 883 64.87 6.26 25.27
N GLY A 884 64.01 7.19 25.68
CA GLY A 884 64.07 8.59 25.27
C GLY A 884 65.38 9.27 25.68
N LEU A 885 65.85 8.99 26.90
CA LEU A 885 67.11 9.53 27.42
C LEU A 885 68.32 9.02 26.61
N LEU A 886 68.37 7.71 26.31
CA LEU A 886 69.47 7.14 25.54
C LEU A 886 69.47 7.64 24.09
N HIS A 887 68.29 7.75 23.46
CA HIS A 887 68.18 8.24 22.08
C HIS A 887 68.67 9.69 21.95
N LEU A 888 68.15 10.61 22.77
CA LEU A 888 68.57 12.01 22.75
C LEU A 888 70.00 12.19 23.27
N GLY A 889 70.39 11.40 24.27
CA GLY A 889 71.73 11.38 24.81
C GLY A 889 72.78 10.95 23.81
N GLN A 890 72.47 9.97 22.95
CA GLN A 890 73.40 9.46 21.93
C GLN A 890 73.72 10.56 20.91
N VAL A 891 72.70 11.31 20.47
CA VAL A 891 72.87 12.45 19.56
C VAL A 891 73.80 13.51 20.16
N GLU A 892 73.59 13.90 21.41
CA GLU A 892 74.44 14.91 22.08
C GLU A 892 75.85 14.38 22.41
N PHE A 893 75.97 13.09 22.70
CA PHE A 893 77.24 12.41 22.94
C PHE A 893 78.11 12.39 21.67
N GLU A 894 77.56 11.96 20.54
CA GLU A 894 78.23 11.96 19.24
C GLU A 894 78.62 13.38 18.82
N ASN A 895 77.73 14.36 19.04
CA ASN A 895 78.02 15.76 18.79
C ASN A 895 79.19 16.27 19.65
N SER A 896 79.26 15.85 20.91
CA SER A 896 80.34 16.23 21.84
C SER A 896 81.68 15.58 21.45
N ILE A 897 81.69 14.32 21.00
CA ILE A 897 82.88 13.67 20.44
C ILE A 897 83.35 14.42 19.18
N ARG A 898 82.45 14.65 18.22
CA ARG A 898 82.77 15.34 16.96
C ARG A 898 83.31 16.75 17.18
N THR A 899 82.79 17.46 18.17
CA THR A 899 83.20 18.84 18.49
C THR A 899 84.28 18.94 19.57
N SER A 900 84.82 17.81 20.04
CA SER A 900 85.83 17.74 21.11
C SER A 900 85.43 18.48 22.40
N LYS A 901 84.12 18.49 22.72
CA LYS A 901 83.58 19.14 23.92
C LYS A 901 83.43 18.13 25.05
N LYS A 902 83.54 18.62 26.30
CA LYS A 902 83.36 17.80 27.51
C LYS A 902 81.90 17.40 27.67
N PHE A 903 81.65 16.17 28.13
CA PHE A 903 80.31 15.66 28.37
C PHE A 903 80.37 14.78 29.62
N SER A 904 79.48 15.00 30.57
CA SER A 904 79.46 14.28 31.84
C SER A 904 78.12 13.59 32.05
N ALA A 905 78.13 12.48 32.78
CA ALA A 905 76.94 11.76 33.20
C ALA A 905 76.91 11.65 34.72
N ILE A 906 75.74 11.88 35.31
CA ILE A 906 75.46 11.63 36.72
C ILE A 906 74.45 10.50 36.81
N MET A 907 74.77 9.46 37.58
CA MET A 907 73.80 8.47 38.05
C MET A 907 73.37 8.84 39.46
N ALA A 908 72.06 8.91 39.71
CA ALA A 908 71.48 9.30 40.99
C ALA A 908 70.46 8.27 41.46
N ASP A 909 70.48 7.91 42.74
CA ASP A 909 69.54 6.96 43.33
C ASP A 909 69.16 7.37 44.76
N ILE A 910 67.89 7.13 45.11
CA ILE A 910 67.31 7.45 46.42
C ILE A 910 67.77 6.43 47.48
N ASP A 911 68.42 6.95 48.52
CA ASP A 911 68.89 6.13 49.63
C ASP A 911 67.71 5.48 50.39
N HIS A 912 67.79 4.16 50.55
CA HIS A 912 66.81 3.36 51.30
C HIS A 912 65.37 3.42 50.74
N PHE A 913 65.18 3.70 49.44
CA PHE A 913 63.86 3.83 48.83
C PHE A 913 62.94 2.63 49.07
N LYS A 914 63.45 1.40 48.97
CA LYS A 914 62.68 0.19 49.31
C LYS A 914 62.11 0.23 50.73
N LYS A 915 62.88 0.68 51.73
CA LYS A 915 62.41 0.78 53.12
C LYS A 915 61.28 1.81 53.24
N ILE A 916 61.33 2.89 52.46
CA ILE A 916 60.27 3.89 52.41
C ILE A 916 58.98 3.26 51.86
N ASN A 917 59.07 2.55 50.73
CA ASN A 917 57.93 1.80 50.17
C ASN A 917 57.36 0.77 51.15
N ASP A 918 58.23 0.02 51.83
CA ASP A 918 57.82 -0.99 52.80
C ASP A 918 57.15 -0.38 54.05
N THR A 919 57.49 0.87 54.39
CA THR A 919 56.97 1.56 55.60
C THR A 919 55.71 2.39 55.32
N TYR A 920 55.64 3.06 54.17
CA TYR A 920 54.61 4.05 53.85
C TYR A 920 53.74 3.68 52.63
N GLY A 921 54.06 2.57 51.94
CA GLY A 921 53.34 2.09 50.76
C GLY A 921 53.91 2.63 49.44
N HIS A 922 53.54 1.97 48.34
CA HIS A 922 54.02 2.33 47.00
C HIS A 922 53.54 3.70 46.52
N GLU A 923 52.33 4.14 46.90
CA GLU A 923 51.83 5.48 46.55
C GLU A 923 52.68 6.60 47.17
N ALA A 924 53.16 6.41 48.40
CA ALA A 924 54.11 7.31 49.04
C ALA A 924 55.46 7.33 48.33
N GLY A 925 55.93 6.17 47.85
CA GLY A 925 57.11 6.06 47.01
C GLY A 925 56.98 6.79 45.68
N ASP A 926 55.83 6.68 45.03
CA ASP A 926 55.53 7.35 43.77
C ASP A 926 55.56 8.87 43.92
N GLU A 927 55.00 9.42 45.01
CA GLU A 927 55.09 10.85 45.29
C GLU A 927 56.53 11.30 45.58
N ILE A 928 57.30 10.48 46.29
CA ILE A 928 58.73 10.72 46.52
C ILE A 928 59.51 10.71 45.20
N LEU A 929 59.19 9.81 44.27
CA LEU A 929 59.81 9.78 42.94
C LEU A 929 59.45 11.01 42.10
N ARG A 930 58.19 11.48 42.15
CA ARG A 930 57.78 12.73 41.49
C ARG A 930 58.55 13.94 42.02
N GLN A 931 58.63 14.07 43.34
CA GLN A 931 59.37 15.18 43.94
C GLN A 931 60.87 15.09 43.65
N PHE A 932 61.46 13.90 43.73
CA PHE A 932 62.87 13.70 43.39
C PHE A 932 63.16 14.07 41.93
N ALA A 933 62.33 13.62 41.00
CA ALA A 933 62.43 13.98 39.58
C ALA A 933 62.29 15.49 39.34
N LEU A 934 61.32 16.13 40.01
CA LEU A 934 61.12 17.57 39.93
C LEU A 934 62.33 18.35 40.45
N GLN A 935 62.94 17.92 41.56
CA GLN A 935 64.16 18.54 42.09
C GLN A 935 65.35 18.33 41.15
N CYS A 936 65.47 17.15 40.55
CA CYS A 936 66.50 16.88 39.54
C CYS A 936 66.38 17.85 38.36
N LYS A 937 65.18 18.00 37.80
CA LYS A 937 64.89 18.92 36.68
C LYS A 937 65.17 20.38 37.03
N LYS A 938 64.82 20.83 38.25
CA LYS A 938 65.10 22.20 38.74
C LYS A 938 66.58 22.50 38.94
N CYS A 939 67.39 21.47 39.21
CA CYS A 939 68.79 21.61 39.53
C CYS A 939 69.72 21.52 38.31
N VAL A 940 69.19 21.36 37.11
CA VAL A 940 69.95 21.28 35.85
C VAL A 940 69.49 22.38 34.89
N ARG A 941 70.22 22.55 33.77
CA ARG A 941 69.89 23.53 32.72
C ARG A 941 68.88 22.92 31.74
N ASP A 942 68.17 23.76 30.98
CA ASP A 942 67.22 23.31 29.96
C ASP A 942 67.85 22.41 28.87
N ARG A 943 69.17 22.51 28.66
CA ARG A 943 69.93 21.69 27.69
C ARG A 943 70.45 20.38 28.27
N ASP A 944 70.36 20.19 29.58
CA ASP A 944 70.77 18.97 30.24
C ASP A 944 69.64 17.94 30.12
N LEU A 945 69.98 16.67 29.87
CA LEU A 945 68.98 15.62 29.68
C LEU A 945 68.80 14.87 30.99
N VAL A 946 67.57 14.80 31.48
CA VAL A 946 67.22 14.09 32.72
C VAL A 946 66.23 12.98 32.38
N GLY A 947 66.56 11.76 32.77
CA GLY A 947 65.67 10.63 32.54
C GLY A 947 65.68 9.59 33.63
N ARG A 948 64.53 8.94 33.82
CA ARG A 948 64.36 7.81 34.73
C ARG A 948 64.95 6.56 34.07
N TYR A 949 66.04 6.06 34.63
CA TYR A 949 66.82 4.96 34.05
C TYR A 949 66.29 3.59 34.50
N GLY A 950 65.81 3.47 35.74
CA GLY A 950 65.12 2.29 36.25
C GLY A 950 64.67 2.45 37.70
N GLY A 951 63.46 2.01 38.08
CA GLY A 951 63.00 2.07 39.48
C GLY A 951 63.12 3.47 40.10
N GLU A 952 64.05 3.62 41.04
CA GLU A 952 64.44 4.88 41.71
C GLU A 952 65.70 5.58 41.15
N GLU A 953 66.29 5.05 40.07
CA GLU A 953 67.50 5.55 39.43
C GLU A 953 67.18 6.61 38.36
N ILE A 954 67.84 7.76 38.47
CA ILE A 954 67.79 8.86 37.49
C ILE A 954 69.18 9.07 36.92
N VAL A 955 69.26 9.15 35.59
CA VAL A 955 70.46 9.55 34.87
C VAL A 955 70.30 10.99 34.38
N ILE A 956 71.35 11.78 34.59
CA ILE A 956 71.46 13.15 34.10
C ILE A 956 72.68 13.22 33.18
N LEU A 957 72.44 13.59 31.93
CA LEU A 957 73.49 13.84 30.94
C LEU A 957 73.71 15.35 30.84
N LEU A 958 74.97 15.77 30.93
CA LEU A 958 75.40 17.15 30.97
C LEU A 958 76.29 17.44 29.75
N PRO A 959 75.71 17.83 28.60
CA PRO A 959 76.47 18.29 27.46
C PRO A 959 77.34 19.49 27.81
N ASN A 960 78.51 19.60 27.18
CA ASN A 960 79.45 20.73 27.38
C ASN A 960 79.85 20.98 28.84
N THR A 961 79.94 19.92 29.64
CA THR A 961 80.21 20.00 31.07
C THR A 961 81.38 19.11 31.44
N ASP A 962 82.42 19.71 32.03
CA ASP A 962 83.60 19.01 32.54
C ASP A 962 83.36 18.38 33.91
N LEU A 963 84.33 17.61 34.38
CA LEU A 963 84.22 16.86 35.63
C LEU A 963 84.02 17.77 36.86
N TYR A 964 84.69 18.92 36.89
CA TYR A 964 84.59 19.88 38.00
C TYR A 964 83.19 20.51 38.06
N SER A 965 82.70 20.99 36.92
CA SER A 965 81.37 21.58 36.79
C SER A 965 80.28 20.54 37.05
N GLY A 966 80.46 19.31 36.56
CA GLY A 966 79.60 18.16 36.86
C GLY A 966 79.53 17.86 38.36
N ALA A 967 80.66 17.94 39.07
CA ALA A 967 80.70 17.73 40.52
C ALA A 967 79.98 18.83 41.31
N LEU A 968 79.98 20.07 40.81
CA LEU A 968 79.18 21.16 41.38
C LEU A 968 77.68 20.91 41.21
N VAL A 969 77.25 20.45 40.02
CA VAL A 969 75.85 20.11 39.75
C VAL A 969 75.40 18.93 40.62
N ALA A 970 76.21 17.86 40.69
CA ALA A 970 75.94 16.70 41.53
C ALA A 970 75.84 17.07 43.02
N ASN A 971 76.74 17.92 43.54
CA ASN A 971 76.67 18.35 44.93
C ASN A 971 75.50 19.29 45.22
N ARG A 972 75.12 20.14 44.25
CA ARG A 972 73.91 20.96 44.35
C ARG A 972 72.68 20.07 44.45
N LEU A 973 72.54 19.10 43.55
CA LEU A 973 71.46 18.10 43.58
C LEU A 973 71.39 17.41 44.94
N ARG A 974 72.50 16.85 45.41
CA ARG A 974 72.61 16.18 46.71
C ARG A 974 72.10 17.06 47.85
N LYS A 975 72.57 18.31 47.91
CA LYS A 975 72.24 19.24 48.99
C LYS A 975 70.78 19.68 48.92
N THR A 976 70.31 20.07 47.73
CA THR A 976 68.91 20.49 47.53
C THR A 976 67.94 19.38 47.92
N ILE A 977 68.24 18.13 47.60
CA ILE A 977 67.39 17.00 47.96
C ILE A 977 67.46 16.71 49.46
N ALA A 978 68.65 16.71 50.07
CA ALA A 978 68.81 16.50 51.51
C ALA A 978 68.17 17.60 52.37
N ASP A 979 68.11 18.84 51.85
CA ASP A 979 67.49 20.00 52.51
C ASP A 979 65.97 20.09 52.20
N SER A 980 65.44 19.21 51.34
CA SER A 980 64.02 19.17 50.97
C SER A 980 63.25 18.13 51.80
N PHE A 981 61.97 18.43 52.01
CA PHE A 981 61.03 17.60 52.76
C PHE A 981 59.86 17.25 51.82
N VAL A 982 59.43 15.99 51.79
CA VAL A 982 58.27 15.54 51.02
C VAL A 982 57.09 15.37 51.99
N ASN A 983 56.05 16.18 51.79
CA ASN A 983 54.81 16.08 52.57
C ASN A 983 53.88 15.07 51.90
N LEU A 984 53.67 13.90 52.53
CA LEU A 984 52.75 12.88 52.02
C LEU A 984 51.30 13.16 52.43
N THR A 985 51.11 13.71 53.63
CA THR A 985 49.83 14.18 54.21
C THR A 985 50.09 15.39 55.13
N GLU A 986 49.06 16.05 55.66
CA GLU A 986 49.22 17.21 56.58
C GLU A 986 50.10 16.89 57.82
N ASP A 987 50.18 15.61 58.22
CA ASP A 987 50.89 15.15 59.42
C ASP A 987 52.17 14.33 59.14
N ILE A 988 52.44 13.93 57.89
CA ILE A 988 53.56 13.04 57.54
C ILE A 988 54.53 13.73 56.59
N VAL A 989 55.73 14.03 57.12
CA VAL A 989 56.84 14.67 56.41
C VAL A 989 58.02 13.70 56.34
N ILE A 990 58.51 13.41 55.15
CA ILE A 990 59.64 12.49 54.92
C ILE A 990 60.84 13.23 54.34
N ASN A 991 62.02 12.98 54.91
CA ASN A 991 63.30 13.41 54.35
C ASN A 991 63.97 12.26 53.63
N ILE A 992 64.42 12.54 52.41
CA ILE A 992 65.15 11.60 51.58
C ILE A 992 66.58 12.11 51.37
N THR A 993 67.50 11.18 51.19
CA THR A 993 68.86 11.50 50.73
C THR A 993 69.16 10.70 49.47
N VAL A 994 70.17 11.14 48.71
CA VAL A 994 70.54 10.51 47.44
C VAL A 994 72.03 10.23 47.38
N SER A 995 72.37 9.11 46.76
CA SER A 995 73.74 8.76 46.41
C SER A 995 73.95 9.04 44.93
N LEU A 996 75.04 9.76 44.60
CA LEU A 996 75.31 10.22 43.24
C LEU A 996 76.69 9.76 42.78
N GLY A 997 76.76 9.30 41.54
CA GLY A 997 78.01 8.95 40.85
C GLY A 997 78.20 9.81 39.63
N LEU A 998 79.39 10.38 39.45
CA LEU A 998 79.74 11.25 38.33
C LEU A 998 80.83 10.61 37.47
N ALA A 999 80.65 10.62 36.15
CA ALA A 999 81.69 10.32 35.17
C ALA A 999 81.74 11.40 34.08
N CYS A 1000 82.90 11.59 33.46
CA CYS A 1000 83.10 12.49 32.33
C CYS A 1000 83.83 11.75 31.21
N ILE A 1001 83.58 12.13 29.95
CA ILE A 1001 84.31 11.57 28.81
C ILE A 1001 85.83 11.76 29.01
N ASP A 1002 86.55 10.66 28.83
CA ASP A 1002 87.99 10.59 28.68
C ASP A 1002 88.36 9.84 27.38
N GLU A 1003 89.66 9.68 27.15
CA GLU A 1003 90.20 9.02 25.95
C GLU A 1003 89.74 7.56 25.78
N ASN A 1004 89.25 6.92 26.85
CA ASN A 1004 88.82 5.53 26.86
C ASN A 1004 87.29 5.37 26.72
N THR A 1005 86.55 6.47 26.61
CA THR A 1005 85.08 6.45 26.54
C THR A 1005 84.61 6.45 25.08
N THR A 1006 84.28 5.28 24.56
CA THR A 1006 83.88 5.10 23.14
C THR A 1006 82.36 5.13 22.91
N THR A 1007 81.54 4.93 23.95
CA THR A 1007 80.08 4.90 23.84
C THR A 1007 79.40 5.59 25.03
N LEU A 1008 78.16 6.06 24.83
CA LEU A 1008 77.35 6.64 25.89
C LEU A 1008 77.08 5.64 27.02
N ASP A 1009 76.78 4.38 26.68
CA ASP A 1009 76.55 3.31 27.66
C ASP A 1009 77.76 3.09 28.57
N ALA A 1010 78.99 3.15 28.03
CA ALA A 1010 80.21 3.03 28.81
C ALA A 1010 80.36 4.18 29.82
N LEU A 1011 79.99 5.40 29.43
CA LEU A 1011 80.00 6.57 30.31
C LEU A 1011 78.96 6.45 31.44
N ILE A 1012 77.73 6.04 31.12
CA ILE A 1012 76.65 5.85 32.11
C ILE A 1012 77.05 4.74 33.08
N LYS A 1013 77.62 3.63 32.60
CA LYS A 1013 78.08 2.52 33.45
C LYS A 1013 79.18 2.94 34.44
N ARG A 1014 80.07 3.86 34.05
CA ARG A 1014 81.08 4.43 34.96
C ARG A 1014 80.46 5.32 36.03
N ALA A 1015 79.47 6.12 35.66
CA ALA A 1015 78.71 6.92 36.62
C ALA A 1015 77.95 6.03 37.61
N ASP A 1016 77.35 4.94 37.13
CA ASP A 1016 76.68 3.92 37.95
C ASP A 1016 77.63 3.25 38.96
N GLN A 1017 78.81 2.81 38.53
CA GLN A 1017 79.83 2.27 39.43
C GLN A 1017 80.25 3.25 40.52
N ALA A 1018 80.37 4.54 40.18
CA ALA A 1018 80.67 5.58 41.17
C ALA A 1018 79.49 5.77 42.16
N MET A 1019 78.25 5.77 41.68
CA MET A 1019 77.06 5.88 42.53
C MET A 1019 76.95 4.68 43.49
N TYR A 1020 77.28 3.48 43.02
CA TYR A 1020 77.34 2.29 43.85
C TYR A 1020 78.39 2.43 44.97
N ALA A 1021 79.55 3.01 44.68
CA ALA A 1021 80.55 3.35 45.69
C ALA A 1021 80.02 4.39 46.69
N ALA A 1022 79.24 5.39 46.24
CA ALA A 1022 78.62 6.39 47.11
C ALA A 1022 77.67 5.76 48.13
N LYS A 1023 76.87 4.77 47.70
CA LYS A 1023 75.99 4.00 48.58
C LYS A 1023 76.76 3.21 49.65
N HIS A 1024 77.94 2.67 49.31
CA HIS A 1024 78.77 1.90 50.25
C HIS A 1024 79.54 2.79 51.24
N ASN A 1025 80.01 3.94 50.78
CA ASN A 1025 80.87 4.82 51.58
C ASN A 1025 80.12 5.68 52.59
N GLY A 1026 78.83 5.44 52.81
CA GLY A 1026 78.02 6.11 53.83
C GLY A 1026 76.84 6.92 53.29
N ARG A 1027 76.49 6.76 52.01
CA ARG A 1027 75.32 7.39 51.37
C ARG A 1027 75.35 8.93 51.42
N ASN A 1028 74.31 9.58 50.92
CA ASN A 1028 74.18 11.05 50.86
C ASN A 1028 75.48 11.76 50.45
N ARG A 1029 76.08 11.35 49.32
CA ARG A 1029 77.37 11.85 48.82
C ARG A 1029 77.48 11.73 47.32
N VAL A 1030 78.45 12.45 46.78
CA VAL A 1030 78.89 12.34 45.38
C VAL A 1030 80.21 11.58 45.36
N GLU A 1031 80.30 10.51 44.59
CA GLU A 1031 81.56 9.84 44.24
C GLU A 1031 81.85 10.06 42.75
N ILE A 1032 83.13 10.14 42.42
CA ILE A 1032 83.59 10.38 41.06
C ILE A 1032 84.26 9.11 40.53
N SER A 1033 83.90 8.70 39.31
CA SER A 1033 84.53 7.59 38.61
C SER A 1033 86.02 7.90 38.40
N LYS A 1034 86.88 6.95 38.80
CA LYS A 1034 88.34 7.08 38.67
C LYS A 1034 88.82 6.94 37.23
#